data_AF-A0A850SI53-F1
#
_entry.id   AF-A0A850SI53-F1
#
_cell.length_a   1.000
_cell.length_b   1.000
_cell.length_c   1.000
_cell.angle_alpha   90.00
_cell.angle_beta   90.00
_cell.angle_gamma   90.00
#
_symmetry.space_group_name_H-M   'P 1'
#
loop_
_entity.id
_entity.type
_entity.pdbx_description
1 polymer ?
#
loop_
_entity_poly.entity_id
_entity_poly.type
_entity_poly.pdbx_seq_one_letter_code
_entity_poly.pdbx_strand_id
1 'polypeptide(L)'
;MPTLLINVRFHDGRYHGAGDWPPSPARLFQALVAGAARGACLPENARLALEWLEAHTEAPLIGAPAARETTGFSNYVPNNDLDVVDCDMRRIGELRVKKAIRPRLFDPAIPLIYAWTLNDADEERARSFCALAENLYQLGRGVDMAWADGEILSEEDLTERLRFYAGKLYRPARRPGVVVLACPQKGSLASLIARHDAGARRFGTQVAPAPTKKTKGASLLFTQPPKARFRSVTYEVPNEVLLFDLMFDGGRAAWPLRKVSELATKSRDSAAARLKAALPARNAEIERVFIGRDATEADKLQRIRIIPLPSIGSTFADHGLRRIAVEIPPDCPLPTADIDWAFAGPLFDAATGEVVKSGGRDVALAKTNELKMLKHYGADDAEPARVWRSVTPVVLAAAPRRRIDPKEMRVQAKAGKERASEEKKACNAVAAALRHAGVRNRVMQIRVQREPFQSKGARAEAFAEGSRFAKYTLWHAEIEFAQEKSGPIVIGDGRYLGLGLMSPIPAAPRKAFSFVIPEDCQPRASDRELFLRAARRALMALDRDSASDKRVSRLFSGHEPDGSPSAKDNVHVHVFLAASRKEERLTMLHVWSPEGCDRRARLTIVDRKRFEAVVSQLSVIRAGRLGVIQLEPRNQEATYCSSGTSWVSETCFVPTRIPKKKDNVEEALADDLRRECFRRGLPRPEVTIDRILEGPRGGISGDVRLDFTRPVQGPIILGRGSHLGQGLFAPFDGVN
;
A
#
# COMPACT_ATOMS: atom_id res chain seq x y z
N MET A 1 -1.11 13.20 -28.85
CA MET A 1 -2.18 14.21 -28.62
C MET A 1 -1.54 15.52 -28.15
N PRO A 2 -2.13 16.70 -28.41
CA PRO A 2 -1.61 17.96 -27.88
C PRO A 2 -1.69 17.97 -26.35
N THR A 3 -0.68 18.55 -25.70
CA THR A 3 -0.58 18.65 -24.26
C THR A 3 -0.32 20.09 -23.84
N LEU A 4 -1.17 20.63 -22.96
CA LEU A 4 -0.92 21.91 -22.30
C LEU A 4 0.08 21.72 -21.17
N LEU A 5 1.21 22.39 -21.25
CA LEU A 5 2.26 22.41 -20.25
C LEU A 5 2.30 23.77 -19.56
N ILE A 6 2.17 23.81 -18.25
CA ILE A 6 2.44 25.01 -17.45
C ILE A 6 3.72 24.79 -16.66
N ASN A 7 4.75 25.59 -16.94
CA ASN A 7 5.96 25.64 -16.14
C ASN A 7 5.82 26.74 -15.10
N VAL A 8 6.15 26.45 -13.85
CA VAL A 8 6.15 27.42 -12.74
C VAL A 8 7.55 27.47 -12.14
N ARG A 9 8.11 28.66 -12.06
CA ARG A 9 9.41 28.93 -11.47
C ARG A 9 9.25 29.77 -10.22
N PHE A 10 9.92 29.38 -9.15
CA PHE A 10 9.94 30.13 -7.91
C PHE A 10 11.11 31.11 -7.91
N HIS A 11 10.93 32.25 -7.25
CA HIS A 11 12.00 33.23 -7.08
C HIS A 11 13.17 32.68 -6.28
N ASP A 12 12.88 31.93 -5.22
CA ASP A 12 13.88 31.25 -4.41
C ASP A 12 13.55 29.75 -4.26
N GLY A 13 14.51 28.98 -3.74
CA GLY A 13 14.36 27.54 -3.52
C GLY A 13 13.53 27.20 -2.28
N ARG A 14 12.52 28.02 -1.92
CA ARG A 14 11.74 27.87 -0.69
C ARG A 14 10.23 27.86 -0.97
N TYR A 15 9.52 26.98 -0.28
CA TYR A 15 8.06 26.92 -0.33
C TYR A 15 7.47 26.90 1.08
N HIS A 16 6.62 27.88 1.39
CA HIS A 16 6.03 28.09 2.72
C HIS A 16 4.54 27.66 2.78
N GLY A 17 3.99 27.14 1.69
CA GLY A 17 2.62 26.62 1.66
C GLY A 17 2.37 25.54 2.72
N ALA A 18 1.23 25.64 3.39
CA ALA A 18 0.81 24.64 4.38
C ALA A 18 0.03 23.50 3.70
N GLY A 19 0.37 22.25 4.05
CA GLY A 19 -0.28 21.04 3.57
C GLY A 19 0.46 20.41 2.39
N ASP A 20 -0.01 20.71 1.18
CA ASP A 20 0.29 19.95 -0.03
C ASP A 20 1.71 20.19 -0.56
N TRP A 21 2.46 19.12 -0.85
CA TRP A 21 3.64 19.14 -1.72
C TRP A 21 3.59 17.96 -2.71
N PRO A 22 3.75 18.20 -4.02
CA PRO A 22 3.89 19.50 -4.67
C PRO A 22 2.64 20.38 -4.47
N PRO A 23 2.73 21.70 -4.74
CA PRO A 23 1.55 22.55 -4.71
C PRO A 23 0.45 21.91 -5.58
N SER A 24 -0.72 21.69 -4.99
CA SER A 24 -1.78 20.93 -5.67
C SER A 24 -2.28 21.66 -6.92
N PRO A 25 -2.83 20.97 -7.94
CA PRO A 25 -3.42 21.63 -9.10
C PRO A 25 -4.52 22.64 -8.74
N ALA A 26 -5.26 22.42 -7.66
CA ALA A 26 -6.18 23.41 -7.10
C ALA A 26 -5.47 24.67 -6.59
N ARG A 27 -4.28 24.54 -5.99
CA ARG A 27 -3.46 25.68 -5.55
C ARG A 27 -2.95 26.49 -6.74
N LEU A 28 -2.50 25.82 -7.79
CA LEU A 28 -2.14 26.47 -9.05
C LEU A 28 -3.34 27.18 -9.65
N PHE A 29 -4.50 26.53 -9.71
CA PHE A 29 -5.73 27.13 -10.22
C PHE A 29 -6.11 28.40 -9.44
N GLN A 30 -6.04 28.37 -8.11
CA GLN A 30 -6.25 29.55 -7.27
C GLN A 30 -5.24 30.67 -7.54
N ALA A 31 -3.97 30.34 -7.75
CA ALA A 31 -2.92 31.29 -8.10
C ALA A 31 -3.17 31.95 -9.46
N LEU A 32 -3.59 31.18 -10.46
CA LEU A 32 -3.94 31.67 -11.79
C LEU A 32 -5.15 32.60 -11.74
N VAL A 33 -6.20 32.25 -10.98
CA VAL A 33 -7.34 33.14 -10.74
C VAL A 33 -6.89 34.45 -10.10
N ALA A 34 -6.02 34.39 -9.09
CA ALA A 34 -5.52 35.57 -8.39
C ALA A 34 -4.60 36.45 -9.27
N GLY A 35 -3.84 35.85 -10.19
CA GLY A 35 -3.01 36.56 -11.15
C GLY A 35 -3.81 37.23 -12.26
N ALA A 36 -4.86 36.56 -12.75
CA ALA A 36 -5.71 37.09 -13.83
C ALA A 36 -6.70 38.17 -13.35
N ALA A 37 -7.08 38.16 -12.07
CA ALA A 37 -8.01 39.14 -11.51
C ALA A 37 -7.37 40.53 -11.36
N ARG A 38 -8.13 41.57 -11.72
CA ARG A 38 -7.77 42.98 -11.51
C ARG A 38 -8.73 43.59 -10.49
N GLY A 39 -8.27 43.68 -9.24
CA GLY A 39 -9.13 44.07 -8.11
C GLY A 39 -10.24 43.04 -7.89
N ALA A 40 -11.50 43.47 -7.88
CA ALA A 40 -12.67 42.59 -7.74
C ALA A 40 -13.19 42.00 -9.07
N CYS A 41 -12.54 42.31 -10.20
CA CYS A 41 -13.00 41.92 -11.53
C CYS A 41 -12.10 40.82 -12.11
N LEU A 42 -12.71 39.74 -12.59
CA LEU A 42 -12.06 38.74 -13.43
C LEU A 42 -12.48 38.99 -14.89
N PRO A 43 -11.54 39.31 -15.80
CA PRO A 43 -11.87 39.51 -17.21
C PRO A 43 -12.58 38.31 -17.84
N GLU A 44 -13.50 38.56 -18.76
CA GLU A 44 -14.35 37.52 -19.36
C GLU A 44 -13.54 36.45 -20.11
N ASN A 45 -12.51 36.85 -20.85
CA ASN A 45 -11.58 35.94 -21.52
C ASN A 45 -10.86 35.02 -20.50
N ALA A 46 -10.45 35.56 -19.36
CA ALA A 46 -9.83 34.78 -18.30
C ALA A 46 -10.83 33.82 -17.64
N ARG A 47 -12.07 34.27 -17.41
CA ARG A 47 -13.16 33.43 -16.90
C ARG A 47 -13.40 32.24 -17.82
N LEU A 48 -13.54 32.46 -19.13
CA LEU A 48 -13.77 31.40 -20.11
C LEU A 48 -12.60 30.40 -20.17
N ALA A 49 -11.35 30.86 -20.12
CA ALA A 49 -10.18 29.98 -20.11
C ALA A 49 -10.12 29.10 -18.84
N LEU A 50 -10.44 29.67 -17.67
CA LEU A 50 -10.49 28.94 -16.41
C LEU A 50 -11.65 27.94 -16.35
N GLU A 51 -12.83 28.31 -16.85
CA GLU A 51 -13.99 27.41 -16.96
C GLU A 51 -13.72 26.24 -17.91
N TRP A 52 -13.00 26.50 -19.00
CA TRP A 52 -12.54 25.47 -19.93
C TRP A 52 -11.62 24.44 -19.25
N LEU A 53 -10.64 24.89 -18.45
CA LEU A 53 -9.76 23.96 -17.72
C LEU A 53 -10.54 23.12 -16.70
N GLU A 54 -11.54 23.69 -16.02
CA GLU A 54 -12.39 22.94 -15.08
C GLU A 54 -13.27 21.87 -15.72
N ALA A 55 -13.60 22.06 -17.00
CA ALA A 55 -14.38 21.09 -17.76
C ALA A 55 -13.56 19.82 -18.09
N HIS A 56 -12.22 19.88 -17.99
CA HIS A 56 -11.36 18.72 -18.20
C HIS A 56 -11.51 17.72 -17.05
N THR A 57 -11.89 16.50 -17.40
CA THR A 57 -12.09 15.41 -16.44
C THR A 57 -10.76 14.75 -16.05
N GLU A 58 -9.70 14.90 -16.84
CA GLU A 58 -8.39 14.35 -16.52
C GLU A 58 -7.59 15.30 -15.61
N ALA A 59 -6.87 14.73 -14.65
CA ALA A 59 -6.00 15.49 -13.76
C ALA A 59 -4.60 15.59 -14.39
N PRO A 60 -3.84 16.67 -14.13
CA PRO A 60 -2.55 16.84 -14.78
C PRO A 60 -1.50 15.87 -14.25
N LEU A 61 -0.54 15.50 -15.10
CA LEU A 61 0.76 15.03 -14.64
C LEU A 61 1.51 16.21 -13.99
N ILE A 62 2.18 15.96 -12.87
CA ILE A 62 2.93 17.00 -12.15
C ILE A 62 4.41 16.62 -12.11
N GLY A 63 5.28 17.47 -12.63
CA GLY A 63 6.72 17.43 -12.36
C GLY A 63 7.03 18.36 -11.20
N ALA A 64 7.71 17.86 -10.15
CA ALA A 64 8.16 18.72 -9.06
C ALA A 64 9.61 18.43 -8.68
N PRO A 65 10.41 19.45 -8.33
CA PRO A 65 11.75 19.23 -7.83
C PRO A 65 11.74 18.43 -6.53
N ALA A 66 12.80 17.67 -6.29
CA ALA A 66 12.99 17.01 -5.01
C ALA A 66 13.07 18.07 -3.89
N ALA A 67 12.23 17.94 -2.87
CA ALA A 67 12.13 18.91 -1.80
C ALA A 67 12.29 18.27 -0.42
N ARG A 68 13.03 18.95 0.45
CA ARG A 68 13.25 18.53 1.84
C ARG A 68 12.57 19.47 2.82
N GLU A 69 11.96 18.91 3.85
CA GLU A 69 11.43 19.73 4.95
C GLU A 69 12.56 20.28 5.80
N THR A 70 12.45 21.56 6.18
CA THR A 70 13.38 22.19 7.11
C THR A 70 12.98 21.95 8.56
N THR A 71 13.86 22.33 9.48
CA THR A 71 13.51 22.58 10.88
C THR A 71 12.54 23.76 10.93
N GLY A 72 11.30 23.51 11.36
CA GLY A 72 10.31 24.57 11.47
C GLY A 72 10.65 25.55 12.59
N PHE A 73 10.18 26.78 12.47
CA PHE A 73 10.28 27.80 13.51
C PHE A 73 8.88 28.35 13.83
N SER A 74 8.76 29.09 14.93
CA SER A 74 7.50 29.68 15.37
C SER A 74 7.63 31.19 15.46
N ASN A 75 6.75 31.90 14.77
CA ASN A 75 6.60 33.34 14.92
C ASN A 75 5.40 33.63 15.82
N TYR A 76 5.53 34.63 16.69
CA TYR A 76 4.44 35.12 17.52
C TYR A 76 3.95 36.43 16.93
N VAL A 77 2.78 36.41 16.31
CA VAL A 77 2.19 37.58 15.64
C VAL A 77 0.93 37.97 16.40
N PRO A 78 0.74 39.25 16.77
CA PRO A 78 -0.51 39.71 17.35
C PRO A 78 -1.69 39.36 16.44
N ASN A 79 -2.77 38.85 17.02
CA ASN A 79 -4.04 38.77 16.32
C ASN A 79 -4.67 40.17 16.28
N ASN A 80 -5.41 40.50 15.23
CA ASN A 80 -6.07 41.80 15.08
C ASN A 80 -7.34 41.92 15.96
N ASP A 81 -7.20 41.58 17.24
CA ASP A 81 -8.28 41.48 18.24
C ASP A 81 -8.00 42.46 19.41
N LEU A 82 -7.63 43.70 19.09
CA LEU A 82 -7.29 44.73 20.08
C LEU A 82 -8.47 45.06 21.01
N ASP A 83 -9.70 44.81 20.57
CA ASP A 83 -10.93 44.95 21.35
C ASP A 83 -10.98 44.00 22.56
N VAL A 84 -10.32 42.84 22.50
CA VAL A 84 -10.19 41.90 23.63
C VAL A 84 -9.38 42.49 24.78
N VAL A 85 -8.54 43.50 24.52
CA VAL A 85 -7.75 44.24 25.51
C VAL A 85 -8.14 45.72 25.60
N ASP A 86 -9.42 46.02 25.37
CA ASP A 86 -9.97 47.39 25.46
C ASP A 86 -9.26 48.41 24.54
N CYS A 87 -8.74 47.94 23.41
CA CYS A 87 -7.92 48.71 22.47
C CYS A 87 -6.62 49.29 23.06
N ASP A 88 -6.13 48.76 24.19
CA ASP A 88 -4.86 49.18 24.76
C ASP A 88 -3.68 48.57 23.99
N MET A 89 -3.03 49.41 23.18
CA MET A 89 -1.88 49.05 22.36
C MET A 89 -0.70 48.50 23.17
N ARG A 90 -0.59 48.85 24.46
CA ARG A 90 0.48 48.36 25.36
C ARG A 90 0.32 46.88 25.69
N ARG A 91 -0.90 46.34 25.58
CA ARG A 91 -1.25 44.95 25.89
C ARG A 91 -1.25 44.02 24.67
N ILE A 92 -0.78 44.52 23.51
CA ILE A 92 -0.73 43.75 22.26
C ILE A 92 0.10 42.45 22.36
N GLY A 93 1.02 42.38 23.33
CA GLY A 93 1.78 41.17 23.65
C GLY A 93 0.92 39.99 24.11
N GLU A 94 -0.21 40.27 24.76
CA GLU A 94 -1.16 39.26 25.28
C GLU A 94 -1.96 38.59 24.15
N LEU A 95 -2.04 39.24 22.98
CA LEU A 95 -2.81 38.78 21.81
C LEU A 95 -1.95 38.00 20.79
N ARG A 96 -0.72 37.65 21.15
CA ARG A 96 0.20 36.97 20.24
C ARG A 96 -0.20 35.51 20.04
N VAL A 97 -0.50 35.16 18.79
CA VAL A 97 -0.77 33.78 18.39
C VAL A 97 0.47 33.15 17.78
N LYS A 98 0.80 31.94 18.24
CA LYS A 98 1.89 31.14 17.70
C LYS A 98 1.56 30.67 16.28
N LYS A 99 2.37 31.07 15.31
CA LYS A 99 2.32 30.60 13.92
C LYS A 99 3.55 29.75 13.62
N ALA A 100 3.34 28.44 13.52
CA ALA A 100 4.38 27.51 13.10
C ALA A 100 4.61 27.62 11.57
N ILE A 101 5.86 27.76 11.17
CA ILE A 101 6.29 27.84 9.78
C ILE A 101 7.35 26.76 9.55
N ARG A 102 7.16 25.95 8.52
CA ARG A 102 8.10 24.89 8.16
C ARG A 102 8.28 24.87 6.64
N PRO A 103 9.22 25.68 6.10
CA PRO A 103 9.42 25.73 4.66
C PRO A 103 10.00 24.43 4.12
N ARG A 104 9.75 24.16 2.85
CA ARG A 104 10.43 23.14 2.05
C ARG A 104 11.55 23.80 1.25
N LEU A 105 12.71 23.15 1.18
CA LEU A 105 13.83 23.55 0.33
C LEU A 105 13.94 22.66 -0.88
N PHE A 106 14.13 23.26 -2.05
CA PHE A 106 14.31 22.59 -3.33
C PHE A 106 15.25 23.41 -4.22
N ASP A 107 15.67 22.86 -5.35
CA ASP A 107 16.48 23.56 -6.34
C ASP A 107 15.59 24.46 -7.23
N PRO A 108 15.71 25.79 -7.16
CA PRO A 108 14.87 26.71 -7.95
C PRO A 108 15.17 26.68 -9.46
N ALA A 109 16.29 26.09 -9.89
CA ALA A 109 16.59 25.93 -11.32
C ALA A 109 15.62 24.96 -12.01
N ILE A 110 15.08 24.00 -11.25
CA ILE A 110 14.15 22.97 -11.73
C ILE A 110 12.71 23.49 -11.59
N PRO A 111 11.99 23.75 -12.70
CA PRO A 111 10.63 24.27 -12.64
C PRO A 111 9.65 23.21 -12.14
N LEU A 112 8.57 23.65 -11.49
CA LEU A 112 7.37 22.85 -11.33
C LEU A 112 6.63 22.79 -12.67
N ILE A 113 6.12 21.61 -13.02
CA ILE A 113 5.48 21.37 -14.31
C ILE A 113 4.09 20.80 -14.06
N TYR A 114 3.08 21.30 -14.76
CA TYR A 114 1.72 20.73 -14.78
C TYR A 114 1.31 20.49 -16.23
N ALA A 115 1.06 19.24 -16.59
CA ALA A 115 0.77 18.83 -17.96
C ALA A 115 -0.62 18.20 -18.08
N TRP A 116 -1.49 18.76 -18.93
CA TRP A 116 -2.81 18.23 -19.26
C TRP A 116 -2.85 17.73 -20.69
N THR A 117 -3.18 16.46 -20.89
CA THR A 117 -3.49 15.93 -22.21
C THR A 117 -4.79 16.57 -22.71
N LEU A 118 -4.77 17.09 -23.94
CA LEU A 118 -5.90 17.77 -24.57
C LEU A 118 -6.45 16.96 -25.73
N ASN A 119 -7.67 17.30 -26.15
CA ASN A 119 -8.21 16.89 -27.43
C ASN A 119 -7.81 17.91 -28.52
N ASP A 120 -7.71 17.48 -29.77
CA ASP A 120 -7.27 18.32 -30.90
C ASP A 120 -8.15 19.58 -31.10
N ALA A 121 -9.43 19.54 -30.69
CA ALA A 121 -10.37 20.65 -30.81
C ALA A 121 -10.15 21.80 -29.79
N ASP A 122 -9.20 21.67 -28.86
CA ASP A 122 -9.03 22.58 -27.74
C ASP A 122 -7.82 23.54 -27.86
N GLU A 123 -7.11 23.54 -28.98
CA GLU A 123 -5.83 24.25 -29.13
C GLU A 123 -5.92 25.77 -28.93
N GLU A 124 -6.93 26.44 -29.50
CA GLU A 124 -7.11 27.90 -29.37
C GLU A 124 -7.39 28.32 -27.91
N ARG A 125 -8.15 27.50 -27.18
CA ARG A 125 -8.44 27.71 -25.76
C ARG A 125 -7.21 27.46 -24.90
N ALA A 126 -6.40 26.46 -25.25
CA ALA A 126 -5.12 26.21 -24.61
C ALA A 126 -4.15 27.39 -24.80
N ARG A 127 -4.07 28.00 -26.00
CA ARG A 127 -3.26 29.21 -26.23
C ARG A 127 -3.72 30.38 -25.37
N SER A 128 -5.03 30.59 -25.27
CA SER A 128 -5.61 31.62 -24.39
C SER A 128 -5.26 31.37 -22.93
N PHE A 129 -5.20 30.10 -22.52
CA PHE A 129 -4.79 29.70 -21.17
C PHE A 129 -3.28 29.92 -20.93
N CYS A 130 -2.41 29.68 -21.93
CA CYS A 130 -0.98 29.99 -21.82
C CYS A 130 -0.74 31.48 -21.53
N ALA A 131 -1.43 32.37 -22.25
CA ALA A 131 -1.35 33.82 -22.00
C ALA A 131 -1.89 34.21 -20.61
N LEU A 132 -2.88 33.46 -20.08
CA LEU A 132 -3.37 33.67 -18.72
C LEU A 132 -2.30 33.31 -17.67
N ALA A 133 -1.54 32.23 -17.90
CA ALA A 133 -0.52 31.73 -16.98
C ALA A 133 0.60 32.73 -16.69
N GLU A 134 0.95 33.57 -17.66
CA GLU A 134 1.96 34.64 -17.52
C GLU A 134 1.61 35.67 -16.44
N ASN A 135 0.34 35.79 -16.04
CA ASN A 135 -0.08 36.72 -14.98
C ASN A 135 0.16 36.15 -13.57
N LEU A 136 0.63 34.90 -13.44
CA LEU A 136 0.93 34.30 -12.15
C LEU A 136 2.13 35.02 -11.50
N TYR A 137 1.96 35.51 -10.28
CA TYR A 137 3.01 36.18 -9.49
C TYR A 137 3.31 35.49 -8.14
N GLN A 138 2.50 34.51 -7.75
CA GLN A 138 2.66 33.78 -6.49
C GLN A 138 2.08 32.36 -6.59
N LEU A 139 2.69 31.39 -5.92
CA LEU A 139 2.13 30.04 -5.76
C LEU A 139 2.38 29.54 -4.34
N GLY A 140 1.39 29.70 -3.46
CA GLY A 140 1.50 29.30 -2.04
C GLY A 140 1.00 30.39 -1.10
N ARG A 141 1.85 30.88 -0.22
CA ARG A 141 1.64 32.08 0.60
C ARG A 141 2.13 33.32 -0.15
N GLY A 142 1.80 34.51 0.34
CA GLY A 142 2.25 35.78 -0.29
C GLY A 142 3.77 36.03 -0.26
N VAL A 143 4.56 35.14 0.37
CA VAL A 143 6.04 35.16 0.32
C VAL A 143 6.60 34.18 -0.70
N ASP A 144 5.75 33.31 -1.27
CA ASP A 144 6.11 32.29 -2.24
C ASP A 144 5.95 32.86 -3.67
N MET A 145 6.80 33.84 -4.00
CA MET A 145 6.79 34.51 -5.30
C MET A 145 7.19 33.52 -6.39
N ALA A 146 6.38 33.46 -7.45
CA ALA A 146 6.57 32.54 -8.56
C ALA A 146 6.03 33.17 -9.85
N TRP A 147 6.48 32.70 -10.99
CA TRP A 147 5.94 33.06 -12.30
C TRP A 147 5.74 31.80 -13.13
N ALA A 148 4.83 31.88 -14.10
CA ALA A 148 4.53 30.75 -14.95
C ALA A 148 4.57 31.11 -16.43
N ASP A 149 4.95 30.14 -17.25
CA ASP A 149 4.82 30.16 -18.69
C ASP A 149 4.00 28.95 -19.15
N GLY A 150 3.28 29.12 -20.27
CA GLY A 150 2.44 28.08 -20.84
C GLY A 150 2.90 27.70 -22.25
N GLU A 151 2.94 26.41 -22.52
CA GLU A 151 3.38 25.84 -23.80
C GLU A 151 2.43 24.73 -24.25
N ILE A 152 2.27 24.56 -25.56
CA ILE A 152 1.53 23.42 -26.14
C ILE A 152 2.56 22.53 -26.81
N LEU A 153 2.63 21.28 -26.36
CA LEU A 153 3.58 20.29 -26.86
C LEU A 153 2.86 19.09 -27.47
N SER A 154 3.54 18.38 -28.36
CA SER A 154 3.14 17.01 -28.69
C SER A 154 3.41 16.08 -27.49
N GLU A 155 2.79 14.91 -27.51
CA GLU A 155 3.00 13.88 -26.48
C GLU A 155 4.43 13.32 -26.55
N GLU A 156 4.99 13.24 -27.75
CA GLU A 156 6.38 12.87 -28.00
C GLU A 156 7.36 13.88 -27.38
N ASP A 157 7.15 15.18 -27.63
CA ASP A 157 8.02 16.24 -27.10
C ASP A 157 7.94 16.33 -25.57
N LEU A 158 6.74 16.18 -25.00
CA LEU A 158 6.59 16.09 -23.54
C LEU A 158 7.37 14.90 -23.00
N THR A 159 7.23 13.73 -23.62
CA THR A 159 7.93 12.52 -23.21
C THR A 159 9.45 12.71 -23.23
N GLU A 160 9.98 13.35 -24.27
CA GLU A 160 11.40 13.68 -24.36
C GLU A 160 11.84 14.64 -23.25
N ARG A 161 11.08 15.72 -23.01
CA ARG A 161 11.37 16.68 -21.94
C ARG A 161 11.35 16.05 -20.56
N LEU A 162 10.39 15.16 -20.28
CA LEU A 162 10.29 14.46 -19.00
C LEU A 162 11.46 13.49 -18.77
N ARG A 163 12.16 13.00 -19.81
CA ARG A 163 13.37 12.16 -19.66
C ARG A 163 14.56 12.91 -19.06
N PHE A 164 14.63 14.22 -19.31
CA PHE A 164 15.67 15.10 -18.79
C PHE A 164 15.24 15.87 -17.52
N TYR A 165 14.00 15.68 -17.07
CA TYR A 165 13.49 16.34 -15.89
C TYR A 165 14.14 15.79 -14.62
N ALA A 166 14.92 16.62 -13.93
CA ALA A 166 15.63 16.27 -12.70
C ALA A 166 14.73 16.43 -11.46
N GLY A 167 13.60 15.71 -11.42
CA GLY A 167 12.64 15.78 -10.30
C GLY A 167 11.63 14.63 -10.27
N LYS A 168 10.70 14.71 -9.33
CA LYS A 168 9.63 13.72 -9.13
C LYS A 168 8.51 13.92 -10.15
N LEU A 169 8.08 12.83 -10.76
CA LEU A 169 6.90 12.80 -11.61
C LEU A 169 5.73 12.18 -10.86
N TYR A 170 4.66 12.95 -10.70
CA TYR A 170 3.40 12.55 -10.08
C TYR A 170 2.39 12.27 -11.19
N ARG A 171 1.92 11.03 -11.27
CA ARG A 171 0.93 10.58 -12.25
C ARG A 171 -0.42 10.34 -11.57
N PRO A 172 -1.55 10.79 -12.13
CA PRO A 172 -2.86 10.47 -11.59
C PRO A 172 -3.11 8.96 -11.55
N ALA A 173 -3.53 8.43 -10.40
CA ALA A 173 -3.75 7.00 -10.18
C ALA A 173 -5.23 6.68 -9.96
N ARG A 174 -5.70 5.55 -10.52
CA ARG A 174 -7.06 5.01 -10.30
C ARG A 174 -7.19 4.22 -8.99
N ARG A 175 -6.08 3.82 -8.38
CA ARG A 175 -6.01 3.07 -7.11
C ARG A 175 -5.61 4.02 -5.96
N PRO A 176 -5.75 3.61 -4.69
CA PRO A 176 -5.22 4.37 -3.56
C PRO A 176 -3.70 4.52 -3.68
N GLY A 177 -3.24 5.62 -4.26
CA GLY A 177 -1.87 6.09 -4.24
C GLY A 177 -1.52 6.83 -2.94
N VAL A 178 -0.26 7.25 -2.87
CA VAL A 178 0.36 7.72 -1.61
C VAL A 178 0.05 9.20 -1.34
N VAL A 179 -0.21 9.98 -2.40
CA VAL A 179 -0.42 11.43 -2.30
C VAL A 179 -1.80 11.77 -2.83
N VAL A 180 -2.60 12.48 -2.04
CA VAL A 180 -3.92 12.97 -2.46
C VAL A 180 -3.84 14.47 -2.60
N LEU A 181 -4.09 14.98 -3.81
CA LEU A 181 -4.03 16.40 -4.13
C LEU A 181 -5.41 16.89 -4.58
N ALA A 182 -5.77 18.10 -4.16
CA ALA A 182 -6.96 18.76 -4.66
C ALA A 182 -6.76 19.20 -6.12
N CYS A 183 -7.71 18.88 -6.98
CA CYS A 183 -7.71 19.28 -8.39
C CYS A 183 -8.98 20.08 -8.74
N PRO A 184 -8.90 20.98 -9.74
CA PRO A 184 -10.08 21.63 -10.29
C PRO A 184 -11.08 20.59 -10.81
N GLN A 185 -12.35 20.98 -10.73
CA GLN A 185 -13.51 20.29 -11.28
C GLN A 185 -14.53 21.35 -11.70
N LYS A 186 -15.48 20.97 -12.54
CA LYS A 186 -16.60 21.84 -12.93
C LYS A 186 -17.24 22.56 -11.73
N GLY A 187 -17.18 23.89 -11.73
CA GLY A 187 -17.74 24.75 -10.70
C GLY A 187 -16.76 25.15 -9.59
N SER A 188 -15.47 24.88 -9.74
CA SER A 188 -14.46 25.31 -8.78
C SER A 188 -14.33 26.84 -8.77
N LEU A 189 -14.38 27.49 -9.93
CA LEU A 189 -14.26 28.93 -10.13
C LEU A 189 -15.46 29.63 -9.54
N ALA A 190 -16.66 29.15 -9.85
CA ALA A 190 -17.89 29.63 -9.23
C ALA A 190 -17.82 29.54 -7.70
N SER A 191 -17.25 28.46 -7.15
CA SER A 191 -17.06 28.32 -5.70
C SER A 191 -16.02 29.29 -5.13
N LEU A 192 -14.97 29.64 -5.89
CA LEU A 192 -13.97 30.64 -5.50
C LEU A 192 -14.56 32.05 -5.52
N ILE A 193 -15.31 32.41 -6.57
CA ILE A 193 -16.01 33.69 -6.69
C ILE A 193 -17.00 33.84 -5.53
N ALA A 194 -17.85 32.84 -5.29
CA ALA A 194 -18.80 32.86 -4.18
C ALA A 194 -18.10 32.98 -2.81
N ARG A 195 -16.96 32.32 -2.63
CA ARG A 195 -16.13 32.44 -1.42
C ARG A 195 -15.54 33.83 -1.27
N HIS A 196 -15.06 34.44 -2.35
CA HIS A 196 -14.55 35.81 -2.37
C HIS A 196 -15.64 36.81 -1.99
N ASP A 197 -16.83 36.72 -2.61
CA ASP A 197 -17.96 37.60 -2.34
C ASP A 197 -18.46 37.49 -0.90
N ALA A 198 -18.56 36.26 -0.37
CA ALA A 198 -18.87 36.02 1.04
C ALA A 198 -17.75 36.58 1.95
N GLY A 199 -16.49 36.46 1.54
CA GLY A 199 -15.34 37.01 2.26
C GLY A 199 -15.30 38.53 2.29
N ALA A 200 -15.79 39.20 1.24
CA ALA A 200 -15.94 40.65 1.18
C ALA A 200 -17.08 41.14 2.10
N ARG A 201 -18.11 40.30 2.31
CA ARG A 201 -19.28 40.58 3.16
C ARG A 201 -19.17 39.94 4.56
N ARG A 202 -17.97 39.51 4.97
CA ARG A 202 -17.76 38.72 6.21
C ARG A 202 -18.05 39.47 7.50
N PHE A 203 -18.08 40.80 7.44
CA PHE A 203 -18.38 41.67 8.58
C PHE A 203 -19.81 42.21 8.44
N GLY A 204 -20.70 41.75 9.32
CA GLY A 204 -22.05 42.30 9.48
C GLY A 204 -22.14 43.11 10.76
N THR A 205 -23.04 44.10 10.81
CA THR A 205 -23.36 44.78 12.07
C THR A 205 -24.61 44.17 12.66
N GLN A 206 -24.50 43.55 13.84
CA GLN A 206 -25.65 43.11 14.63
C GLN A 206 -25.87 44.10 15.77
N VAL A 207 -26.98 44.83 15.70
CA VAL A 207 -27.44 45.68 16.82
C VAL A 207 -28.22 44.77 17.76
N ALA A 208 -27.56 44.26 18.79
CA ALA A 208 -28.22 43.58 19.89
C ALA A 208 -28.43 44.55 21.06
N PRO A 209 -29.58 44.52 21.76
CA PRO A 209 -29.69 45.19 23.04
C PRO A 209 -28.74 44.51 24.04
N ALA A 210 -27.78 45.26 24.56
CA ALA A 210 -26.86 44.75 25.59
C ALA A 210 -27.67 44.41 26.87
N PRO A 211 -27.45 43.25 27.51
CA PRO A 211 -28.23 42.86 28.69
C PRO A 211 -28.10 43.80 29.89
N THR A 212 -27.08 44.67 29.94
CA THR A 212 -26.73 45.42 31.17
C THR A 212 -26.13 46.83 30.99
N LYS A 213 -26.16 47.45 29.80
CA LYS A 213 -25.72 48.86 29.63
C LYS A 213 -26.70 49.66 28.76
N LYS A 214 -27.10 50.87 29.24
CA LYS A 214 -27.96 51.87 28.57
C LYS A 214 -27.34 52.53 27.32
N THR A 215 -26.54 51.79 26.55
CA THR A 215 -25.94 52.25 25.29
C THR A 215 -26.07 51.15 24.25
N LYS A 216 -26.64 51.46 23.08
CA LYS A 216 -26.71 50.56 21.93
C LYS A 216 -25.29 50.20 21.50
N GLY A 217 -24.81 49.03 21.88
CA GLY A 217 -23.54 48.49 21.40
C GLY A 217 -23.77 47.77 20.08
N ALA A 218 -23.22 48.30 18.98
CA ALA A 218 -23.15 47.56 17.73
C ALA A 218 -22.11 46.45 17.88
N SER A 219 -22.53 45.17 17.77
CA SER A 219 -21.60 44.03 17.74
C SER A 219 -21.28 43.66 16.30
N LEU A 220 -19.99 43.44 15.99
CA LEU A 220 -19.55 42.98 14.68
C LEU A 220 -19.76 41.46 14.58
N LEU A 221 -20.64 41.03 13.68
CA LEU A 221 -20.84 39.62 13.35
C LEU A 221 -19.80 39.20 12.31
N PHE A 222 -18.96 38.25 12.66
CA PHE A 222 -17.98 37.65 11.75
C PHE A 222 -18.51 36.34 11.17
N THR A 223 -18.73 36.29 9.85
CA THR A 223 -19.16 35.08 9.14
C THR A 223 -18.01 34.46 8.38
N GLN A 224 -17.69 33.20 8.67
CA GLN A 224 -16.69 32.43 7.93
C GLN A 224 -17.18 32.14 6.49
N PRO A 225 -16.41 32.46 5.44
CA PRO A 225 -16.82 32.20 4.08
C PRO A 225 -16.81 30.69 3.75
N PRO A 226 -17.73 30.21 2.88
CA PRO A 226 -17.87 28.79 2.56
C PRO A 226 -16.59 28.24 1.92
N LYS A 227 -16.26 26.98 2.20
CA LYS A 227 -15.06 26.33 1.62
C LYS A 227 -15.20 26.21 0.10
N ALA A 228 -14.11 26.47 -0.62
CA ALA A 228 -14.04 26.24 -2.05
C ALA A 228 -14.17 24.74 -2.36
N ARG A 229 -14.76 24.41 -3.51
CA ARG A 229 -15.06 23.03 -3.92
C ARG A 229 -14.00 22.55 -4.91
N PHE A 230 -13.29 21.49 -4.54
CA PHE A 230 -12.32 20.81 -5.40
C PHE A 230 -12.51 19.30 -5.25
N ARG A 231 -12.12 18.54 -6.28
CA ARG A 231 -12.10 17.08 -6.20
C ARG A 231 -10.77 16.60 -5.64
N SER A 232 -10.79 15.49 -4.90
CA SER A 232 -9.57 14.82 -4.45
C SER A 232 -9.12 13.83 -5.51
N VAL A 233 -7.89 13.98 -5.98
CA VAL A 233 -7.27 13.05 -6.95
C VAL A 233 -6.08 12.42 -6.29
N THR A 234 -5.95 11.11 -6.50
CA THR A 234 -4.82 10.37 -5.97
C THR A 234 -3.70 10.31 -7.00
N TYR A 235 -2.48 10.51 -6.54
CA TYR A 235 -1.27 10.52 -7.35
C TYR A 235 -0.33 9.39 -6.91
N GLU A 236 0.27 8.74 -7.90
CA GLU A 236 1.38 7.83 -7.73
C GLU A 236 2.69 8.48 -8.17
N VAL A 237 3.77 8.03 -7.54
CA VAL A 237 5.14 8.47 -7.84
C VAL A 237 5.98 7.20 -8.01
N PRO A 238 5.86 6.52 -9.16
CA PRO A 238 6.54 5.26 -9.39
C PRO A 238 8.04 5.48 -9.54
N ASN A 239 8.82 4.42 -9.28
CA ASN A 239 10.22 4.39 -9.70
C ASN A 239 10.27 4.20 -11.22
N GLU A 240 11.17 4.92 -11.88
CA GLU A 240 11.45 4.68 -13.29
C GLU A 240 12.33 3.43 -13.42
N VAL A 241 12.09 2.58 -14.42
CA VAL A 241 12.84 1.33 -14.61
C VAL A 241 13.41 1.28 -16.02
N LEU A 242 14.73 1.28 -16.11
CA LEU A 242 15.45 1.03 -17.36
C LEU A 242 15.82 -0.45 -17.44
N LEU A 243 15.66 -1.07 -18.61
CA LEU A 243 15.96 -2.48 -18.82
C LEU A 243 17.01 -2.66 -19.91
N PHE A 244 17.99 -3.52 -19.63
CA PHE A 244 19.11 -3.81 -20.53
C PHE A 244 19.28 -5.33 -20.71
N ASP A 245 19.49 -5.77 -21.94
CA ASP A 245 19.94 -7.12 -22.30
C ASP A 245 21.47 -7.22 -22.15
N LEU A 246 21.95 -8.37 -21.65
CA LEU A 246 23.36 -8.72 -21.61
C LEU A 246 23.81 -9.29 -22.95
N MET A 247 24.81 -8.65 -23.54
CA MET A 247 25.41 -9.01 -24.82
C MET A 247 26.85 -9.49 -24.62
N PHE A 248 27.26 -10.53 -25.35
CA PHE A 248 28.57 -11.18 -25.32
C PHE A 248 29.09 -11.28 -26.76
N ASP A 249 30.17 -10.55 -27.08
CA ASP A 249 30.70 -10.39 -28.45
C ASP A 249 29.60 -10.09 -29.49
N GLY A 250 28.61 -9.28 -29.14
CA GLY A 250 27.46 -8.94 -30.00
C GLY A 250 26.31 -9.96 -30.03
N GLY A 251 26.41 -11.09 -29.33
CA GLY A 251 25.34 -12.09 -29.19
C GLY A 251 24.71 -12.14 -27.80
N ARG A 252 23.50 -12.71 -27.65
CA ARG A 252 22.90 -12.92 -26.33
C ARG A 252 23.52 -14.14 -25.64
N ALA A 253 23.95 -14.00 -24.39
CA ALA A 253 24.35 -15.13 -23.55
C ALA A 253 23.95 -14.90 -22.08
N ALA A 254 24.29 -15.85 -21.21
CA ALA A 254 23.90 -15.81 -19.81
C ALA A 254 25.12 -15.63 -18.89
N TRP A 255 25.01 -14.70 -17.95
CA TRP A 255 25.95 -14.57 -16.84
C TRP A 255 25.57 -15.53 -15.69
N PRO A 256 26.54 -16.17 -15.00
CA PRO A 256 26.25 -17.14 -13.95
C PRO A 256 25.46 -16.56 -12.78
N LEU A 257 24.37 -17.23 -12.38
CA LEU A 257 23.50 -16.80 -11.26
C LEU A 257 24.26 -16.50 -9.96
N ARG A 258 25.25 -17.34 -9.61
CA ARG A 258 26.02 -17.23 -8.36
C ARG A 258 26.87 -15.95 -8.31
N LYS A 259 27.20 -15.38 -9.48
CA LYS A 259 27.99 -14.16 -9.65
C LYS A 259 27.12 -12.92 -9.84
N VAL A 260 25.90 -12.92 -9.31
CA VAL A 260 24.94 -11.80 -9.45
C VAL A 260 25.48 -10.50 -8.86
N SER A 261 26.17 -10.56 -7.71
CA SER A 261 26.75 -9.36 -7.08
C SER A 261 27.96 -8.84 -7.83
N GLU A 262 28.74 -9.72 -8.48
CA GLU A 262 29.85 -9.33 -9.35
C GLU A 262 29.32 -8.53 -10.54
N LEU A 263 28.28 -9.03 -11.22
CA LEU A 263 27.65 -8.34 -12.34
C LEU A 263 27.08 -6.98 -11.91
N ALA A 264 26.29 -6.93 -10.83
CA ALA A 264 25.71 -5.68 -10.34
C ALA A 264 26.78 -4.64 -9.98
N THR A 265 27.89 -5.08 -9.37
CA THR A 265 29.02 -4.22 -8.98
C THR A 265 29.75 -3.68 -10.22
N LYS A 266 30.08 -4.55 -11.18
CA LYS A 266 30.77 -4.14 -12.42
C LYS A 266 29.90 -3.19 -13.25
N SER A 267 28.60 -3.46 -13.38
CA SER A 267 27.68 -2.54 -14.07
C SER A 267 27.57 -1.20 -13.35
N ARG A 268 27.49 -1.18 -12.01
CA ARG A 268 27.47 0.04 -11.21
C ARG A 268 28.72 0.88 -11.43
N ASP A 269 29.90 0.26 -11.28
CA ASP A 269 31.17 0.97 -11.27
C ASP A 269 31.53 1.48 -12.67
N SER A 270 31.23 0.70 -13.72
CA SER A 270 31.34 1.14 -15.11
C SER A 270 30.47 2.37 -15.40
N ALA A 271 29.19 2.33 -15.03
CA ALA A 271 28.26 3.45 -15.26
C ALA A 271 28.64 4.69 -14.44
N ALA A 272 29.02 4.50 -13.17
CA ALA A 272 29.47 5.60 -12.32
C ALA A 272 30.76 6.24 -12.85
N ALA A 273 31.72 5.46 -13.37
CA ALA A 273 32.96 5.99 -13.95
C ALA A 273 32.69 6.85 -15.19
N ARG A 274 31.82 6.38 -16.09
CA ARG A 274 31.40 7.13 -17.29
C ARG A 274 30.72 8.44 -16.94
N LEU A 275 29.80 8.43 -15.96
CA LEU A 275 29.13 9.65 -15.50
C LEU A 275 30.09 10.63 -14.85
N LYS A 276 31.06 10.17 -14.05
CA LYS A 276 32.06 11.06 -13.43
C LYS A 276 32.96 11.70 -14.46
N ALA A 277 33.29 10.99 -15.54
CA ALA A 277 34.06 11.53 -16.65
C ALA A 277 33.26 12.59 -17.43
N ALA A 278 31.97 12.36 -17.68
CA ALA A 278 31.11 13.30 -18.41
C ALA A 278 30.65 14.51 -17.57
N LEU A 279 30.44 14.32 -16.26
CA LEU A 279 29.87 15.31 -15.34
C LEU A 279 30.75 15.48 -14.08
N PRO A 280 31.99 15.97 -14.22
CA PRO A 280 32.95 16.05 -13.11
C PRO A 280 32.46 16.93 -11.95
N ALA A 281 31.66 17.97 -12.24
CA ALA A 281 31.05 18.84 -11.24
C ALA A 281 30.05 18.10 -10.31
N ARG A 282 29.54 16.94 -10.73
CA ARG A 282 28.54 16.14 -10.00
C ARG A 282 29.12 14.88 -9.36
N ASN A 283 30.45 14.74 -9.28
CA ASN A 283 31.11 13.54 -8.76
C ASN A 283 30.64 13.11 -7.37
N ALA A 284 30.47 14.07 -6.45
CA ALA A 284 29.99 13.78 -5.09
C ALA A 284 28.55 13.25 -5.08
N GLU A 285 27.69 13.75 -5.98
CA GLU A 285 26.32 13.24 -6.13
C GLU A 285 26.31 11.83 -6.69
N ILE A 286 27.12 11.56 -7.72
CA ILE A 286 27.24 10.23 -8.36
C ILE A 286 27.73 9.19 -7.35
N GLU A 287 28.75 9.51 -6.55
CA GLU A 287 29.26 8.62 -5.47
C GLU A 287 28.17 8.27 -4.46
N ARG A 288 27.39 9.24 -4.00
CA ARG A 288 26.29 9.02 -3.05
C ARG A 288 25.16 8.17 -3.65
N VAL A 289 24.75 8.48 -4.88
CA VAL A 289 23.59 7.84 -5.54
C VAL A 289 23.91 6.43 -6.01
N PHE A 290 25.05 6.20 -6.67
CA PHE A 290 25.41 4.88 -7.23
C PHE A 290 26.04 3.99 -6.16
N ILE A 291 27.10 4.47 -5.50
CA ILE A 291 27.97 3.63 -4.65
C ILE A 291 27.49 3.67 -3.19
N GLY A 292 26.98 4.81 -2.74
CA GLY A 292 26.60 5.05 -1.35
C GLY A 292 27.78 5.36 -0.44
N ARG A 293 28.87 5.91 -1.00
CA ARG A 293 29.98 6.46 -0.24
C ARG A 293 29.56 7.83 0.30
N ASP A 294 29.85 8.10 1.57
CA ASP A 294 29.44 9.32 2.29
C ASP A 294 27.93 9.60 2.28
N ALA A 295 27.12 8.56 2.06
CA ALA A 295 25.67 8.66 2.03
C ALA A 295 25.08 8.52 3.44
N THR A 296 24.14 9.40 3.76
CA THR A 296 23.35 9.39 4.99
C THR A 296 22.06 8.59 4.82
N GLU A 297 21.28 8.43 5.90
CA GLU A 297 19.96 7.79 5.83
C GLU A 297 18.99 8.53 4.89
N ALA A 298 19.11 9.86 4.77
CA ALA A 298 18.28 10.65 3.88
C ALA A 298 18.55 10.34 2.40
N ASP A 299 19.81 10.00 2.06
CA ASP A 299 20.22 9.73 0.69
C ASP A 299 19.72 8.37 0.18
N LYS A 300 19.29 7.46 1.06
CA LYS A 300 18.80 6.13 0.66
C LYS A 300 17.61 6.19 -0.30
N LEU A 301 16.79 7.24 -0.21
CA LEU A 301 15.64 7.47 -1.10
C LEU A 301 16.07 7.92 -2.50
N GLN A 302 17.29 8.45 -2.66
CA GLN A 302 17.82 8.93 -3.94
C GLN A 302 18.61 7.85 -4.71
N ARG A 303 18.97 6.75 -4.04
CA ARG A 303 19.88 5.74 -4.58
C ARG A 303 19.21 4.83 -5.61
N ILE A 304 19.84 4.74 -6.77
CA ILE A 304 19.44 3.76 -7.79
C ILE A 304 19.65 2.32 -7.30
N ARG A 305 18.88 1.40 -7.87
CA ARG A 305 19.01 -0.04 -7.61
C ARG A 305 19.27 -0.78 -8.89
N ILE A 306 20.35 -1.56 -8.90
CA ILE A 306 20.75 -2.39 -10.04
C ILE A 306 20.33 -3.82 -9.72
N ILE A 307 19.42 -4.35 -10.52
CA ILE A 307 18.73 -5.62 -10.30
C ILE A 307 18.99 -6.51 -11.51
N PRO A 308 20.05 -7.34 -11.49
CA PRO A 308 20.17 -8.41 -12.46
C PRO A 308 18.97 -9.36 -12.33
N LEU A 309 18.39 -9.76 -13.46
CA LEU A 309 17.18 -10.57 -13.53
C LEU A 309 17.54 -12.01 -13.97
N PRO A 310 17.51 -12.98 -13.04
CA PRO A 310 17.53 -14.40 -13.37
C PRO A 310 16.41 -14.78 -14.35
N SER A 311 16.73 -15.57 -15.36
CA SER A 311 15.69 -16.05 -16.29
C SER A 311 14.78 -17.05 -15.57
N ILE A 312 13.52 -16.69 -15.34
CA ILE A 312 12.45 -17.50 -14.69
C ILE A 312 11.17 -17.46 -15.53
N GLY A 313 10.13 -18.22 -15.13
CA GLY A 313 8.79 -18.16 -15.75
C GLY A 313 8.52 -19.19 -16.85
N SER A 314 9.54 -19.94 -17.27
CA SER A 314 9.42 -21.11 -18.15
C SER A 314 10.01 -22.35 -17.47
N THR A 315 9.47 -23.53 -17.76
CA THR A 315 10.01 -24.83 -17.31
C THR A 315 11.45 -25.05 -17.79
N PHE A 316 11.82 -24.47 -18.93
CA PHE A 316 13.15 -24.56 -19.52
C PHE A 316 14.12 -23.49 -19.02
N ALA A 317 13.65 -22.47 -18.30
CA ALA A 317 14.50 -21.38 -17.83
C ALA A 317 15.61 -21.90 -16.90
N ASP A 318 16.85 -21.45 -17.07
CA ASP A 318 18.07 -21.95 -16.40
C ASP A 318 18.54 -21.04 -15.24
N HIS A 319 17.80 -19.97 -14.96
CA HIS A 319 18.15 -18.92 -13.99
C HIS A 319 19.43 -18.14 -14.32
N GLY A 320 19.99 -18.32 -15.52
CA GLY A 320 21.06 -17.48 -16.02
C GLY A 320 20.63 -16.01 -16.09
N LEU A 321 21.55 -15.11 -15.76
CA LEU A 321 21.30 -13.68 -15.82
C LEU A 321 21.46 -13.23 -17.27
N ARG A 322 20.39 -12.71 -17.86
CA ARG A 322 20.39 -12.21 -19.25
C ARG A 322 20.02 -10.74 -19.35
N ARG A 323 19.50 -10.17 -18.26
CA ARG A 323 18.99 -8.81 -18.22
C ARG A 323 19.36 -8.14 -16.90
N ILE A 324 19.47 -6.82 -16.93
CA ILE A 324 19.60 -5.97 -15.75
C ILE A 324 18.50 -4.92 -15.82
N ALA A 325 17.74 -4.78 -14.73
CA ALA A 325 16.87 -3.65 -14.50
C ALA A 325 17.59 -2.62 -13.62
N VAL A 326 17.54 -1.35 -14.01
CA VAL A 326 18.01 -0.22 -13.22
C VAL A 326 16.77 0.55 -12.77
N GLU A 327 16.46 0.41 -11.48
CA GLU A 327 15.34 1.10 -10.83
C GLU A 327 15.85 2.43 -10.27
N ILE A 328 15.29 3.52 -10.78
CA ILE A 328 15.64 4.90 -10.48
C ILE A 328 14.53 5.45 -9.58
N PRO A 329 14.82 5.77 -8.31
CA PRO A 329 13.81 6.32 -7.44
C PRO A 329 13.46 7.75 -7.85
N PRO A 330 12.24 8.23 -7.54
CA PRO A 330 11.79 9.56 -7.94
C PRO A 330 12.58 10.70 -7.27
N ASP A 331 13.24 10.43 -6.15
CA ASP A 331 14.12 11.37 -5.46
C ASP A 331 15.54 11.42 -6.04
N CYS A 332 15.84 10.67 -7.11
CA CYS A 332 17.14 10.67 -7.75
C CYS A 332 17.45 12.05 -8.38
N PRO A 333 18.57 12.70 -8.03
CA PRO A 333 18.93 14.02 -8.56
C PRO A 333 19.49 13.96 -9.99
N LEU A 334 19.86 12.78 -10.48
CA LEU A 334 20.41 12.58 -11.82
C LEU A 334 19.26 12.34 -12.82
N PRO A 335 19.25 13.01 -13.98
CA PRO A 335 18.29 12.75 -15.05
C PRO A 335 18.30 11.29 -15.50
N THR A 336 17.13 10.75 -15.84
CA THR A 336 16.98 9.38 -16.33
C THR A 336 17.76 9.13 -17.62
N ALA A 337 17.82 10.14 -18.51
CA ALA A 337 18.58 10.05 -19.76
C ALA A 337 20.09 9.87 -19.54
N ASP A 338 20.67 10.56 -18.55
CA ASP A 338 22.10 10.43 -18.22
C ASP A 338 22.41 9.03 -17.68
N ILE A 339 21.52 8.51 -16.83
CA ILE A 339 21.64 7.14 -16.28
C ILE A 339 21.52 6.11 -17.41
N ASP A 340 20.56 6.28 -18.33
CA ASP A 340 20.40 5.41 -19.49
C ASP A 340 21.67 5.34 -20.35
N TRP A 341 22.21 6.51 -20.72
CA TRP A 341 23.47 6.63 -21.45
C TRP A 341 24.64 5.95 -20.71
N ALA A 342 24.72 6.13 -19.39
CA ALA A 342 25.81 5.59 -18.59
C ALA A 342 25.87 4.06 -18.62
N PHE A 343 24.71 3.40 -18.60
CA PHE A 343 24.61 1.94 -18.62
C PHE A 343 24.74 1.34 -20.02
N ALA A 344 24.39 2.07 -21.09
CA ALA A 344 24.39 1.54 -22.45
C ALA A 344 25.81 1.31 -23.01
N GLY A 345 26.10 0.12 -23.55
CA GLY A 345 27.36 -0.22 -24.22
C GLY A 345 28.28 -1.16 -23.42
N PRO A 346 29.59 -1.24 -23.76
CA PRO A 346 30.53 -2.18 -23.14
C PRO A 346 30.71 -1.94 -21.64
N LEU A 347 30.71 -3.01 -20.84
CA LEU A 347 31.04 -2.92 -19.42
C LEU A 347 32.55 -2.85 -19.25
N PHE A 348 33.02 -1.89 -18.44
CA PHE A 348 34.44 -1.73 -18.14
C PHE A 348 34.70 -1.98 -16.66
N ASP A 349 35.87 -2.55 -16.35
CA ASP A 349 36.35 -2.59 -14.99
C ASP A 349 36.95 -1.23 -14.62
N ALA A 350 36.34 -0.54 -13.65
CA ALA A 350 36.71 0.82 -13.31
C ALA A 350 38.15 0.96 -12.76
N ALA A 351 38.78 -0.12 -12.29
CA ALA A 351 40.14 -0.07 -11.78
C ALA A 351 41.19 -0.26 -12.89
N THR A 352 40.90 -1.07 -13.90
CA THR A 352 41.86 -1.42 -14.97
C THR A 352 41.57 -0.73 -16.29
N GLY A 353 40.34 -0.26 -16.51
CA GLY A 353 39.88 0.27 -17.78
C GLY A 353 39.58 -0.81 -18.84
N GLU A 354 39.80 -2.09 -18.53
CA GLU A 354 39.58 -3.19 -19.46
C GLU A 354 38.09 -3.55 -19.60
N VAL A 355 37.72 -4.06 -20.76
CA VAL A 355 36.37 -4.60 -20.99
C VAL A 355 36.16 -5.83 -20.10
N VAL A 356 35.03 -5.84 -19.40
CA VAL A 356 34.64 -6.97 -18.55
C VAL A 356 34.40 -8.19 -19.42
N LYS A 357 35.10 -9.28 -19.12
CA LYS A 357 34.94 -10.57 -19.79
C LYS A 357 34.26 -11.60 -18.90
N SER A 358 33.44 -12.45 -19.50
CA SER A 358 32.92 -13.66 -18.84
C SER A 358 32.95 -14.83 -19.81
N GLY A 359 33.64 -15.91 -19.42
CA GLY A 359 33.90 -17.05 -20.32
C GLY A 359 34.78 -16.66 -21.51
N GLY A 360 35.65 -15.66 -21.36
CA GLY A 360 36.54 -15.16 -22.42
C GLY A 360 35.91 -14.17 -23.40
N ARG A 361 34.62 -13.84 -23.25
CA ARG A 361 33.83 -12.99 -24.16
C ARG A 361 33.56 -11.63 -23.56
N ASP A 362 33.56 -10.58 -24.38
CA ASP A 362 33.36 -9.19 -23.97
C ASP A 362 31.89 -8.92 -23.65
N VAL A 363 31.62 -8.27 -22.52
CA VAL A 363 30.26 -8.03 -22.03
C VAL A 363 29.82 -6.59 -22.27
N ALA A 364 28.61 -6.42 -22.81
CA ALA A 364 27.97 -5.14 -23.03
C ALA A 364 26.49 -5.16 -22.61
N LEU A 365 25.93 -3.97 -22.39
CA LEU A 365 24.52 -3.77 -22.09
C LEU A 365 23.82 -3.07 -23.25
N ALA A 366 22.76 -3.67 -23.77
CA ALA A 366 21.93 -3.07 -24.81
C ALA A 366 20.55 -2.76 -24.23
N LYS A 367 20.09 -1.51 -24.34
CA LYS A 367 18.75 -1.12 -23.88
C LYS A 367 17.68 -1.95 -24.58
N THR A 368 16.67 -2.39 -23.84
CA THR A 368 15.55 -3.17 -24.38
C THR A 368 14.22 -2.70 -23.82
N ASN A 369 13.20 -2.68 -24.67
CA ASN A 369 11.82 -2.39 -24.28
C ASN A 369 11.01 -3.69 -24.06
N GLU A 370 11.67 -4.85 -24.03
CA GLU A 370 11.01 -6.15 -23.83
C GLU A 370 10.69 -6.41 -22.35
N LEU A 371 9.61 -5.81 -21.85
CA LEU A 371 9.23 -5.83 -20.44
C LEU A 371 8.67 -7.18 -19.93
N LYS A 372 8.47 -8.17 -20.80
CA LYS A 372 7.84 -9.46 -20.45
C LYS A 372 8.50 -10.14 -19.25
N MET A 373 9.83 -10.02 -19.13
CA MET A 373 10.58 -10.59 -18.01
C MET A 373 10.21 -9.99 -16.66
N LEU A 374 9.90 -8.69 -16.62
CA LEU A 374 9.53 -7.97 -15.40
C LEU A 374 8.20 -8.46 -14.82
N LYS A 375 7.29 -8.96 -15.67
CA LYS A 375 6.02 -9.56 -15.23
C LYS A 375 6.25 -10.78 -14.33
N HIS A 376 7.30 -11.57 -14.58
CA HIS A 376 7.66 -12.70 -13.72
C HIS A 376 8.18 -12.29 -12.33
N TYR A 377 8.46 -11.00 -12.14
CA TYR A 377 8.82 -10.39 -10.85
C TYR A 377 7.69 -9.54 -10.27
N GLY A 378 6.47 -9.65 -10.83
CA GLY A 378 5.28 -8.91 -10.40
C GLY A 378 5.36 -7.41 -10.61
N ALA A 379 6.28 -6.96 -11.47
CA ALA A 379 6.37 -5.58 -11.96
C ALA A 379 5.54 -5.41 -13.24
N ASP A 380 5.46 -4.17 -13.76
CA ASP A 380 4.62 -3.83 -14.93
C ASP A 380 3.13 -4.14 -14.65
N ASP A 381 2.32 -4.40 -15.68
CA ASP A 381 0.91 -4.82 -15.57
C ASP A 381 0.70 -6.25 -15.01
N ALA A 382 1.65 -6.79 -14.24
CA ALA A 382 1.47 -8.10 -13.61
C ALA A 382 0.43 -8.05 -12.49
N GLU A 383 -0.37 -9.13 -12.38
CA GLU A 383 -1.29 -9.28 -11.26
C GLU A 383 -0.51 -9.28 -9.93
N PRO A 384 -0.92 -8.45 -8.95
CA PRO A 384 -0.35 -8.45 -7.61
C PRO A 384 -0.39 -9.85 -6.96
N ALA A 385 0.57 -10.14 -6.09
CA ALA A 385 0.65 -11.43 -5.41
C ALA A 385 0.76 -11.30 -3.89
N ARG A 386 0.24 -12.30 -3.16
CA ARG A 386 0.39 -12.40 -1.70
C ARG A 386 1.65 -13.13 -1.28
N VAL A 387 2.05 -14.17 -2.01
CA VAL A 387 3.19 -15.01 -1.67
C VAL A 387 4.37 -14.66 -2.56
N TRP A 388 5.51 -14.41 -1.92
CA TRP A 388 6.75 -14.01 -2.58
C TRP A 388 7.88 -14.89 -2.11
N ARG A 389 8.69 -15.39 -3.04
CA ARG A 389 9.87 -16.22 -2.75
C ARG A 389 11.12 -15.59 -3.31
N SER A 390 12.19 -15.57 -2.53
CA SER A 390 13.49 -15.08 -2.98
C SER A 390 14.04 -15.95 -4.12
N VAL A 391 14.42 -15.33 -5.23
CA VAL A 391 15.19 -15.94 -6.33
C VAL A 391 16.69 -15.82 -6.04
N THR A 392 17.14 -14.63 -5.62
CA THR A 392 18.48 -14.43 -5.05
C THR A 392 18.38 -14.29 -3.53
N PRO A 393 19.32 -14.83 -2.74
CA PRO A 393 19.20 -14.86 -1.29
C PRO A 393 19.22 -13.44 -0.70
N VAL A 394 18.51 -13.28 0.42
CA VAL A 394 18.42 -12.04 1.20
C VAL A 394 19.59 -11.97 2.17
N VAL A 395 20.30 -10.83 2.19
CA VAL A 395 21.35 -10.57 3.18
C VAL A 395 20.71 -10.05 4.46
N LEU A 396 20.90 -10.77 5.56
CA LEU A 396 20.36 -10.47 6.90
C LEU A 396 21.52 -10.33 7.90
N ALA A 397 22.18 -9.18 7.94
CA ALA A 397 23.37 -8.96 8.77
C ALA A 397 23.11 -9.16 10.29
N ALA A 398 21.90 -8.85 10.76
CA ALA A 398 21.49 -9.01 12.16
C ALA A 398 21.16 -10.46 12.56
N ALA A 399 21.20 -11.42 11.63
CA ALA A 399 20.90 -12.83 11.88
C ALA A 399 21.98 -13.76 11.30
N PRO A 400 23.27 -13.60 11.70
CA PRO A 400 24.31 -14.51 11.26
C PRO A 400 24.10 -15.89 11.89
N ARG A 401 24.25 -16.92 11.06
CA ARG A 401 24.24 -18.30 11.52
C ARG A 401 25.56 -18.66 12.22
N ARG A 402 25.54 -19.48 13.28
CA ARG A 402 26.78 -20.00 13.91
C ARG A 402 27.61 -20.78 12.87
N ARG A 403 28.91 -20.46 12.81
CA ARG A 403 29.93 -21.13 11.99
C ARG A 403 30.09 -22.57 12.46
N ILE A 404 30.04 -23.51 11.53
CA ILE A 404 30.43 -24.91 11.73
C ILE A 404 31.59 -25.17 10.78
N ASP A 405 32.68 -25.73 11.30
CA ASP A 405 33.78 -26.19 10.47
C ASP A 405 33.31 -27.40 9.64
N PRO A 406 33.49 -27.41 8.30
CA PRO A 406 33.17 -28.56 7.47
C PRO A 406 33.78 -29.88 7.97
N LYS A 407 34.97 -29.84 8.60
CA LYS A 407 35.64 -31.03 9.15
C LYS A 407 34.94 -31.60 10.39
N GLU A 408 34.10 -30.82 11.08
CA GLU A 408 33.41 -31.20 12.31
C GLU A 408 31.89 -31.27 12.17
N MET A 409 31.37 -31.30 10.94
CA MET A 409 29.94 -31.25 10.64
C MET A 409 29.10 -32.33 11.34
N ARG A 410 29.67 -33.53 11.53
CA ARG A 410 29.01 -34.65 12.23
C ARG A 410 29.01 -34.50 13.76
N VAL A 411 30.00 -33.79 14.31
CA VAL A 411 30.20 -33.61 15.76
C VAL A 411 29.49 -32.36 16.26
N GLN A 412 29.48 -31.28 15.47
CA GLN A 412 28.85 -30.00 15.82
C GLN A 412 27.45 -29.81 15.21
N ALA A 413 26.74 -30.89 14.92
CA ALA A 413 25.38 -30.84 14.39
C ALA A 413 24.47 -30.01 15.33
N LYS A 414 23.78 -29.01 14.78
CA LYS A 414 22.94 -28.12 15.59
C LYS A 414 21.75 -28.88 16.16
N ALA A 415 21.53 -28.75 17.45
CA ALA A 415 20.29 -29.19 18.07
C ALA A 415 19.08 -28.46 17.44
N GLY A 416 17.93 -29.12 17.39
CA GLY A 416 16.70 -28.55 16.80
C GLY A 416 16.31 -27.20 17.41
N LYS A 417 16.53 -27.02 18.72
CA LYS A 417 16.29 -25.77 19.44
C LYS A 417 17.18 -24.61 18.97
N GLU A 418 18.46 -24.89 18.69
CA GLU A 418 19.39 -23.88 18.14
C GLU A 418 18.93 -23.46 16.75
N ARG A 419 18.59 -24.42 15.88
CA ARG A 419 18.10 -24.15 14.53
C ARG A 419 16.83 -23.29 14.53
N ALA A 420 15.85 -23.65 15.36
CA ALA A 420 14.61 -22.88 15.49
C ALA A 420 14.87 -21.44 15.97
N SER A 421 15.84 -21.25 16.88
CA SER A 421 16.22 -19.90 17.32
C SER A 421 16.90 -19.09 16.21
N GLU A 422 17.75 -19.70 15.38
CA GLU A 422 18.39 -19.02 14.24
C GLU A 422 17.35 -18.61 13.19
N GLU A 423 16.43 -19.51 12.85
CA GLU A 423 15.34 -19.25 11.90
C GLU A 423 14.42 -18.13 12.42
N LYS A 424 14.08 -18.12 13.72
CA LYS A 424 13.30 -17.03 14.33
C LYS A 424 14.01 -15.67 14.23
N LYS A 425 15.31 -15.62 14.51
CA LYS A 425 16.11 -14.38 14.35
C LYS A 425 16.13 -13.90 12.90
N ALA A 426 16.29 -14.83 11.95
CA ALA A 426 16.25 -14.52 10.53
C ALA A 426 14.86 -14.02 10.08
N CYS A 427 13.76 -14.62 10.53
CA CYS A 427 12.41 -14.11 10.25
C CYS A 427 12.22 -12.67 10.75
N ASN A 428 12.69 -12.35 11.96
CA ASN A 428 12.64 -10.99 12.51
C ASN A 428 13.50 -10.02 11.66
N ALA A 429 14.67 -10.46 11.18
CA ALA A 429 15.51 -9.66 10.30
C ALA A 429 14.88 -9.44 8.92
N VAL A 430 14.14 -10.40 8.36
CA VAL A 430 13.34 -10.22 7.14
C VAL A 430 12.25 -9.16 7.35
N ALA A 431 11.55 -9.18 8.49
CA ALA A 431 10.56 -8.16 8.81
C ALA A 431 11.18 -6.74 8.90
N ALA A 432 12.38 -6.62 9.47
CA ALA A 432 13.14 -5.36 9.46
C ALA A 432 13.57 -4.95 8.04
N ALA A 433 14.04 -5.90 7.23
CA ALA A 433 14.45 -5.68 5.85
C ALA A 433 13.29 -5.19 4.97
N LEU A 434 12.07 -5.70 5.16
CA LEU A 434 10.86 -5.20 4.50
C LEU A 434 10.60 -3.73 4.82
N ARG A 435 10.69 -3.35 6.11
CA ARG A 435 10.54 -1.94 6.52
C ARG A 435 11.59 -1.04 5.89
N HIS A 436 12.85 -1.48 5.86
CA HIS A 436 13.95 -0.75 5.22
C HIS A 436 13.80 -0.62 3.71
N ALA A 437 13.09 -1.56 3.06
CA ALA A 437 12.76 -1.51 1.64
C ALA A 437 11.48 -0.70 1.35
N GLY A 438 10.83 -0.11 2.36
CA GLY A 438 9.58 0.62 2.21
C GLY A 438 8.34 -0.28 1.99
N VAL A 439 8.49 -1.61 2.14
CA VAL A 439 7.37 -2.56 2.03
C VAL A 439 6.61 -2.58 3.34
N ARG A 440 5.47 -1.89 3.37
CA ARG A 440 4.62 -1.71 4.56
C ARG A 440 3.41 -2.64 4.63
N ASN A 441 3.22 -3.49 3.61
CA ASN A 441 2.17 -4.51 3.61
C ASN A 441 2.28 -5.37 4.88
N ARG A 442 1.14 -5.62 5.51
CA ARG A 442 1.08 -6.46 6.71
C ARG A 442 1.51 -7.88 6.35
N VAL A 443 2.48 -8.43 7.08
CA VAL A 443 3.01 -9.78 6.86
C VAL A 443 2.22 -10.78 7.68
N MET A 444 1.82 -11.89 7.04
CA MET A 444 1.13 -13.03 7.68
C MET A 444 2.12 -14.09 8.13
N GLN A 445 3.12 -14.38 7.30
CA GLN A 445 4.08 -15.44 7.54
C GLN A 445 5.41 -15.13 6.86
N ILE A 446 6.49 -15.54 7.52
CA ILE A 446 7.84 -15.55 6.97
C ILE A 446 8.41 -16.94 7.19
N ARG A 447 8.94 -17.54 6.13
CA ARG A 447 9.73 -18.77 6.19
C ARG A 447 11.11 -18.50 5.64
N VAL A 448 12.13 -19.03 6.29
CA VAL A 448 13.53 -18.90 5.84
C VAL A 448 14.17 -20.27 5.69
N GLN A 449 15.06 -20.41 4.71
CA GLN A 449 15.84 -21.63 4.47
C GLN A 449 17.15 -21.32 3.72
N ARG A 450 18.04 -22.32 3.60
CA ARG A 450 19.33 -22.19 2.90
C ARG A 450 19.25 -22.70 1.46
N GLU A 451 18.37 -23.66 1.23
CA GLU A 451 18.07 -24.25 -0.06
C GLU A 451 17.19 -23.30 -0.87
N PRO A 452 17.37 -23.23 -2.21
CA PRO A 452 16.51 -22.44 -3.05
C PRO A 452 15.08 -22.99 -3.03
N PHE A 453 14.09 -22.12 -3.24
CA PHE A 453 12.69 -22.56 -3.38
C PHE A 453 12.35 -23.14 -4.77
N GLN A 454 13.22 -22.92 -5.75
CA GLN A 454 13.06 -23.37 -7.13
C GLN A 454 14.18 -24.37 -7.46
N SER A 455 13.85 -25.40 -8.24
CA SER A 455 14.74 -26.53 -8.52
C SER A 455 16.07 -26.13 -9.18
N LYS A 456 16.06 -25.09 -10.02
CA LYS A 456 17.25 -24.57 -10.72
C LYS A 456 17.94 -23.42 -10.00
N GLY A 457 17.53 -23.10 -8.76
CA GLY A 457 18.21 -22.13 -7.93
C GLY A 457 19.54 -22.66 -7.38
N ALA A 458 20.31 -21.78 -6.74
CA ALA A 458 21.53 -22.15 -6.01
C ALA A 458 21.32 -21.96 -4.50
N ARG A 459 22.08 -22.69 -3.69
CA ARG A 459 22.06 -22.49 -2.23
C ARG A 459 22.56 -21.09 -1.86
N ALA A 460 22.03 -20.55 -0.76
CA ALA A 460 22.33 -19.19 -0.34
C ALA A 460 23.84 -18.90 -0.13
N GLU A 461 24.62 -19.88 0.36
CA GLU A 461 26.07 -19.72 0.56
C GLU A 461 26.84 -19.48 -0.73
N ALA A 462 26.34 -19.99 -1.86
CA ALA A 462 27.02 -19.91 -3.15
C ALA A 462 27.05 -18.49 -3.73
N PHE A 463 26.25 -17.58 -3.16
CA PHE A 463 26.22 -16.16 -3.54
C PHE A 463 27.17 -15.29 -2.70
N ALA A 464 27.90 -15.89 -1.75
CA ALA A 464 28.85 -15.15 -0.93
C ALA A 464 30.14 -14.82 -1.70
N GLU A 465 30.56 -15.71 -2.59
CA GLU A 465 31.77 -15.55 -3.41
C GLU A 465 31.66 -14.32 -4.30
N GLY A 466 32.71 -13.49 -4.31
CA GLY A 466 32.71 -12.21 -5.05
C GLY A 466 31.82 -11.12 -4.44
N SER A 467 31.19 -11.37 -3.29
CA SER A 467 30.43 -10.37 -2.53
C SER A 467 31.17 -9.97 -1.25
N ARG A 468 30.82 -8.81 -0.69
CA ARG A 468 31.31 -8.38 0.63
C ARG A 468 30.62 -9.08 1.81
N PHE A 469 29.64 -9.96 1.56
CA PHE A 469 28.78 -10.51 2.59
C PHE A 469 29.21 -11.90 3.03
N ALA A 470 29.15 -12.16 4.34
CA ALA A 470 29.46 -13.48 4.87
C ALA A 470 28.41 -14.51 4.44
N LYS A 471 28.84 -15.71 4.04
CA LYS A 471 27.93 -16.80 3.66
C LYS A 471 26.88 -17.13 4.73
N TYR A 472 27.18 -16.88 6.00
CA TYR A 472 26.30 -17.16 7.14
C TYR A 472 25.14 -16.17 7.32
N THR A 473 25.15 -15.03 6.60
CA THR A 473 24.08 -14.01 6.68
C THR A 473 23.09 -14.09 5.51
N LEU A 474 23.34 -14.95 4.50
CA LEU A 474 22.52 -15.07 3.29
C LEU A 474 21.38 -16.08 3.48
N TRP A 475 20.12 -15.71 3.33
CA TRP A 475 18.99 -16.65 3.49
C TRP A 475 18.02 -16.58 2.31
N HIS A 476 17.46 -17.71 1.89
CA HIS A 476 16.26 -17.67 1.08
C HIS A 476 15.06 -17.42 1.99
N ALA A 477 14.14 -16.55 1.55
CA ALA A 477 12.95 -16.17 2.29
C ALA A 477 11.69 -16.35 1.43
N GLU A 478 10.64 -16.88 2.05
CA GLU A 478 9.26 -16.83 1.57
C GLU A 478 8.48 -15.91 2.50
N ILE A 479 7.70 -15.01 1.90
CA ILE A 479 6.91 -14.01 2.60
C ILE A 479 5.48 -14.10 2.10
N GLU A 480 4.54 -14.19 3.02
CA GLU A 480 3.12 -14.11 2.73
C GLU A 480 2.55 -12.81 3.29
N PHE A 481 1.98 -11.97 2.43
CA PHE A 481 1.32 -10.72 2.81
C PHE A 481 -0.18 -10.93 3.06
N ALA A 482 -0.75 -10.07 3.91
CA ALA A 482 -2.18 -10.05 4.17
C ALA A 482 -2.98 -9.56 2.95
N GLN A 483 -2.41 -8.58 2.24
CA GLN A 483 -2.94 -7.95 1.03
C GLN A 483 -1.98 -8.24 -0.13
N GLU A 484 -2.52 -8.34 -1.34
CA GLU A 484 -1.71 -8.49 -2.53
C GLU A 484 -0.75 -7.30 -2.70
N LYS A 485 0.46 -7.58 -3.20
CA LYS A 485 1.49 -6.58 -3.43
C LYS A 485 2.04 -6.75 -4.83
N SER A 486 2.22 -5.65 -5.55
CA SER A 486 3.00 -5.59 -6.79
C SER A 486 4.49 -5.47 -6.48
N GLY A 487 5.31 -6.09 -7.33
CA GLY A 487 6.76 -6.04 -7.33
C GLY A 487 7.34 -4.95 -8.24
N PRO A 488 8.65 -5.02 -8.52
CA PRO A 488 9.58 -6.03 -8.02
C PRO A 488 9.84 -5.83 -6.53
N ILE A 489 9.97 -6.92 -5.77
CA ILE A 489 10.34 -6.85 -4.35
C ILE A 489 11.81 -7.24 -4.19
N VAL A 490 12.61 -6.30 -3.67
CA VAL A 490 14.03 -6.51 -3.35
C VAL A 490 14.29 -6.06 -1.92
N ILE A 491 14.79 -6.96 -1.07
CA ILE A 491 14.97 -6.72 0.37
C ILE A 491 16.37 -7.09 0.87
N GLY A 492 16.71 -6.62 2.06
CA GLY A 492 17.97 -6.91 2.75
C GLY A 492 19.09 -5.93 2.40
N ASP A 493 20.26 -6.17 2.99
CA ASP A 493 21.42 -5.27 2.85
C ASP A 493 22.11 -5.39 1.49
N GLY A 494 21.86 -6.49 0.79
CA GLY A 494 22.35 -6.76 -0.56
C GLY A 494 21.46 -6.22 -1.67
N ARG A 495 20.37 -5.49 -1.36
CA ARG A 495 19.40 -4.98 -2.35
C ARG A 495 20.00 -4.07 -3.43
N TYR A 496 21.13 -3.43 -3.14
CA TYR A 496 21.87 -2.57 -4.10
C TYR A 496 22.96 -3.33 -4.88
N LEU A 497 23.11 -4.63 -4.64
CA LEU A 497 24.16 -5.50 -5.19
C LEU A 497 23.57 -6.78 -5.79
N GLY A 498 22.34 -6.71 -6.31
CA GLY A 498 21.66 -7.82 -6.99
C GLY A 498 21.15 -8.96 -6.10
N LEU A 499 21.19 -8.80 -4.76
CA LEU A 499 20.72 -9.81 -3.81
C LEU A 499 19.36 -9.44 -3.21
N GLY A 500 18.63 -10.46 -2.76
CA GLY A 500 17.32 -10.33 -2.11
C GLY A 500 16.14 -10.09 -3.06
N LEU A 501 16.31 -10.36 -4.35
CA LEU A 501 15.23 -10.29 -5.35
C LEU A 501 14.22 -11.40 -5.13
N MET A 502 12.93 -11.06 -5.15
CA MET A 502 11.83 -11.99 -4.94
C MET A 502 10.95 -12.10 -6.20
N SER A 503 10.39 -13.28 -6.42
CA SER A 503 9.36 -13.54 -7.44
C SER A 503 8.02 -13.87 -6.79
N PRO A 504 6.90 -13.40 -7.37
CA PRO A 504 5.56 -13.75 -6.92
C PRO A 504 5.28 -15.25 -7.18
N ILE A 505 4.47 -15.84 -6.30
CA ILE A 505 3.92 -17.18 -6.47
C ILE A 505 2.40 -17.05 -6.58
N PRO A 506 1.79 -17.58 -7.65
CA PRO A 506 0.34 -17.65 -7.75
C PRO A 506 -0.24 -18.37 -6.53
N ALA A 507 -1.11 -17.69 -5.79
CA ALA A 507 -1.74 -18.22 -4.59
C ALA A 507 -3.25 -18.32 -4.81
N ALA A 508 -3.83 -19.47 -4.46
CA ALA A 508 -5.28 -19.64 -4.47
C ALA A 508 -5.96 -18.61 -3.54
N PRO A 509 -7.19 -18.16 -3.86
CA PRO A 509 -7.91 -17.23 -3.01
C PRO A 509 -8.06 -17.76 -1.58
N ARG A 510 -7.85 -16.89 -0.58
CA ARG A 510 -8.06 -17.24 0.82
C ARG A 510 -9.54 -17.42 1.09
N LYS A 511 -9.85 -18.55 1.72
CA LYS A 511 -11.19 -18.86 2.22
C LYS A 511 -11.35 -18.52 3.70
N ALA A 512 -10.27 -18.10 4.36
CA ALA A 512 -10.21 -17.93 5.80
C ALA A 512 -9.20 -16.87 6.21
N PHE A 513 -9.52 -16.17 7.29
CA PHE A 513 -8.59 -15.37 8.07
C PHE A 513 -8.75 -15.73 9.55
N SER A 514 -7.64 -15.78 10.27
CA SER A 514 -7.63 -15.94 11.72
C SER A 514 -6.87 -14.78 12.34
N PHE A 515 -7.30 -14.35 13.52
CA PHE A 515 -6.71 -13.23 14.23
C PHE A 515 -6.52 -13.61 15.70
N VAL A 516 -5.31 -13.46 16.21
CA VAL A 516 -5.00 -13.52 17.63
C VAL A 516 -5.53 -12.28 18.32
N ILE A 517 -6.13 -12.49 19.49
CA ILE A 517 -6.56 -11.45 20.40
C ILE A 517 -5.48 -11.35 21.50
N PRO A 518 -4.71 -10.25 21.56
CA PRO A 518 -3.71 -10.03 22.60
C PRO A 518 -4.29 -10.17 24.02
N GLU A 519 -3.51 -10.76 24.93
CA GLU A 519 -3.96 -11.15 26.28
C GLU A 519 -4.59 -10.01 27.08
N ASP A 520 -4.10 -8.78 26.90
CA ASP A 520 -4.56 -7.56 27.56
C ASP A 520 -5.98 -7.13 27.14
N CYS A 521 -6.48 -7.61 26.00
CA CYS A 521 -7.79 -7.24 25.46
C CYS A 521 -8.71 -8.42 25.12
N GLN A 522 -8.43 -9.62 25.66
CA GLN A 522 -9.26 -10.82 25.45
C GLN A 522 -10.63 -10.71 26.13
N PRO A 523 -11.75 -10.78 25.38
CA PRO A 523 -13.09 -10.87 25.97
C PRO A 523 -13.30 -12.17 26.74
N ARG A 524 -14.28 -12.19 27.64
CA ARG A 524 -14.75 -13.43 28.28
C ARG A 524 -15.48 -14.31 27.27
N ALA A 525 -15.38 -15.63 27.43
CA ALA A 525 -16.10 -16.60 26.60
C ALA A 525 -17.63 -16.37 26.62
N SER A 526 -18.18 -15.92 27.74
CA SER A 526 -19.59 -15.54 27.90
C SER A 526 -20.03 -14.36 27.00
N ASP A 527 -19.11 -13.50 26.57
CA ASP A 527 -19.38 -12.34 25.71
C ASP A 527 -19.19 -12.64 24.21
N ARG A 528 -19.01 -13.91 23.83
CA ARG A 528 -18.75 -14.35 22.44
C ARG A 528 -19.72 -13.76 21.42
N GLU A 529 -21.02 -13.84 21.66
CA GLU A 529 -21.99 -13.32 20.71
C GLU A 529 -21.87 -11.79 20.53
N LEU A 530 -21.69 -11.06 21.62
CA LEU A 530 -21.51 -9.61 21.59
C LEU A 530 -20.23 -9.22 20.81
N PHE A 531 -19.14 -9.94 21.05
CA PHE A 531 -17.89 -9.78 20.33
C PHE A 531 -18.04 -10.04 18.82
N LEU A 532 -18.65 -11.16 18.43
CA LEU A 532 -18.82 -11.53 17.01
C LEU A 532 -19.78 -10.58 16.28
N ARG A 533 -20.82 -10.07 16.95
CA ARG A 533 -21.66 -8.99 16.40
C ARG A 533 -20.87 -7.71 16.18
N ALA A 534 -19.95 -7.35 17.08
CA ALA A 534 -19.06 -6.20 16.90
C ALA A 534 -18.07 -6.43 15.75
N ALA A 535 -17.51 -7.64 15.62
CA ALA A 535 -16.65 -8.03 14.50
C ALA A 535 -17.38 -7.89 13.16
N ARG A 536 -18.63 -8.37 13.06
CA ARG A 536 -19.45 -8.22 11.85
C ARG A 536 -19.67 -6.75 11.48
N ARG A 537 -20.01 -5.89 12.45
CA ARG A 537 -20.16 -4.45 12.21
C ARG A 537 -18.87 -3.79 11.73
N ALA A 538 -17.71 -4.20 12.27
CA ALA A 538 -16.42 -3.70 11.83
C ALA A 538 -16.14 -4.09 10.36
N LEU A 539 -16.40 -5.34 9.97
CA LEU A 539 -16.28 -5.79 8.58
C LEU A 539 -17.22 -5.04 7.63
N MET A 540 -18.47 -4.83 8.02
CA MET A 540 -19.43 -4.04 7.23
C MET A 540 -18.97 -2.59 7.06
N ALA A 541 -18.36 -1.99 8.08
CA ALA A 541 -17.81 -0.64 7.98
C ALA A 541 -16.64 -0.58 7.00
N LEU A 542 -15.70 -1.54 7.07
CA LEU A 542 -14.57 -1.64 6.15
C LEU A 542 -15.01 -1.85 4.69
N ASP A 543 -16.01 -2.70 4.46
CA ASP A 543 -16.57 -2.95 3.13
C ASP A 543 -17.21 -1.68 2.55
N ARG A 544 -18.03 -0.99 3.35
CA ARG A 544 -18.64 0.29 2.97
C ARG A 544 -17.59 1.34 2.61
N ASP A 545 -16.53 1.44 3.40
CA ASP A 545 -15.51 2.47 3.22
C ASP A 545 -14.66 2.19 1.96
N SER A 546 -14.47 0.90 1.63
CA SER A 546 -13.77 0.43 0.43
C SER A 546 -14.60 0.53 -0.85
N ALA A 547 -15.94 0.56 -0.75
CA ALA A 547 -16.85 0.65 -1.89
C ALA A 547 -16.97 2.09 -2.43
N SER A 548 -16.97 2.24 -3.75
CA SER A 548 -17.13 3.54 -4.42
C SER A 548 -18.50 4.19 -4.18
N ASP A 549 -19.54 3.37 -4.06
CA ASP A 549 -20.93 3.80 -3.82
C ASP A 549 -21.29 3.90 -2.33
N LYS A 550 -20.33 3.62 -1.44
CA LYS A 550 -20.51 3.59 0.03
C LYS A 550 -21.66 2.67 0.49
N ARG A 551 -21.94 1.58 -0.23
CA ARG A 551 -22.91 0.54 0.18
C ARG A 551 -22.20 -0.71 0.71
N VAL A 552 -22.84 -1.39 1.67
CA VAL A 552 -22.36 -2.68 2.20
C VAL A 552 -22.87 -3.80 1.32
N SER A 553 -21.98 -4.70 0.91
CA SER A 553 -22.29 -5.85 0.09
C SER A 553 -23.01 -6.95 0.86
N ARG A 554 -23.76 -7.77 0.12
CA ARG A 554 -24.46 -8.96 0.66
C ARG A 554 -23.51 -9.92 1.38
N LEU A 555 -22.25 -9.96 0.95
CA LEU A 555 -21.20 -10.80 1.53
C LEU A 555 -20.94 -10.53 3.02
N PHE A 556 -21.13 -9.30 3.49
CA PHE A 556 -20.94 -8.95 4.91
C PHE A 556 -22.26 -8.62 5.61
N SER A 557 -23.21 -7.99 4.92
CA SER A 557 -24.52 -7.68 5.49
C SER A 557 -25.37 -8.93 5.68
N GLY A 558 -25.33 -9.88 4.74
CA GLY A 558 -26.30 -10.98 4.62
C GLY A 558 -27.69 -10.53 4.18
N HIS A 559 -27.84 -9.28 3.72
CA HIS A 559 -29.11 -8.67 3.34
C HIS A 559 -29.05 -8.09 1.93
N GLU A 560 -30.19 -8.13 1.27
CA GLU A 560 -30.49 -7.46 0.02
C GLU A 560 -30.48 -5.93 0.16
N PRO A 561 -30.39 -5.15 -0.93
CA PRO A 561 -30.43 -3.69 -0.87
C PRO A 561 -31.70 -3.12 -0.24
N ASP A 562 -32.81 -3.87 -0.27
CA ASP A 562 -34.09 -3.53 0.38
C ASP A 562 -34.14 -3.90 1.88
N GLY A 563 -33.07 -4.49 2.42
CA GLY A 563 -32.96 -4.94 3.81
C GLY A 563 -33.53 -6.34 4.07
N SER A 564 -34.09 -7.02 3.06
CA SER A 564 -34.55 -8.40 3.21
C SER A 564 -33.37 -9.38 3.34
N PRO A 565 -33.54 -10.53 4.03
CA PRO A 565 -32.47 -11.53 4.11
C PRO A 565 -32.12 -12.10 2.73
N SER A 566 -30.82 -12.22 2.45
CA SER A 566 -30.30 -12.69 1.14
C SER A 566 -30.57 -14.17 0.82
N ALA A 567 -31.33 -14.89 1.65
CA ALA A 567 -31.46 -16.35 1.63
C ALA A 567 -32.48 -16.88 0.61
N LYS A 568 -32.58 -16.28 -0.58
CA LYS A 568 -33.58 -16.69 -1.58
C LYS A 568 -33.45 -18.14 -2.05
N ASP A 569 -32.27 -18.78 -1.90
CA ASP A 569 -32.01 -20.13 -2.45
C ASP A 569 -31.31 -21.12 -1.48
N ASN A 570 -31.43 -20.95 -0.15
CA ASN A 570 -30.76 -21.81 0.86
C ASN A 570 -29.21 -21.89 0.74
N VAL A 571 -28.57 -20.98 -0.01
CA VAL A 571 -27.11 -20.86 -0.09
C VAL A 571 -26.67 -19.68 0.76
N HIS A 572 -25.74 -19.93 1.67
CA HIS A 572 -25.18 -18.87 2.51
C HIS A 572 -24.18 -18.05 1.70
N VAL A 573 -24.55 -16.84 1.31
CA VAL A 573 -23.69 -15.95 0.50
C VAL A 573 -22.87 -14.96 1.32
N HIS A 574 -22.90 -15.07 2.65
CA HIS A 574 -22.22 -14.14 3.56
C HIS A 574 -21.29 -14.83 4.55
N VAL A 575 -20.33 -14.06 5.07
CA VAL A 575 -19.22 -14.57 5.89
C VAL A 575 -19.68 -15.31 7.15
N PHE A 576 -18.87 -16.29 7.56
CA PHE A 576 -19.01 -17.00 8.82
C PHE A 576 -17.99 -16.47 9.82
N LEU A 577 -18.42 -16.26 11.06
CA LEU A 577 -17.58 -15.72 12.14
C LEU A 577 -17.58 -16.70 13.28
N ALA A 578 -16.41 -16.95 13.86
CA ALA A 578 -16.25 -17.79 15.05
C ALA A 578 -15.16 -17.22 15.95
N ALA A 579 -15.20 -17.56 17.24
CA ALA A 579 -14.13 -17.21 18.17
C ALA A 579 -13.79 -18.41 19.05
N SER A 580 -12.54 -18.88 18.93
CA SER A 580 -12.00 -19.94 19.77
C SER A 580 -11.68 -19.39 21.16
N ARG A 581 -11.75 -20.27 22.15
CA ARG A 581 -11.47 -19.94 23.54
C ARG A 581 -10.32 -20.78 24.09
N LYS A 582 -9.59 -20.20 25.03
CA LYS A 582 -8.77 -20.95 25.97
C LYS A 582 -9.29 -20.61 27.37
N GLU A 583 -9.68 -21.64 28.12
CA GLU A 583 -10.36 -21.48 29.41
C GLU A 583 -11.60 -20.56 29.25
N GLU A 584 -11.67 -19.47 30.01
CA GLU A 584 -12.79 -18.52 30.04
C GLU A 584 -12.57 -17.28 29.15
N ARG A 585 -11.56 -17.29 28.28
CA ARG A 585 -11.20 -16.13 27.43
C ARG A 585 -11.22 -16.49 25.95
N LEU A 586 -11.71 -15.56 25.13
CA LEU A 586 -11.62 -15.66 23.68
C LEU A 586 -10.21 -15.27 23.25
N THR A 587 -9.54 -16.19 22.55
CA THR A 587 -8.12 -16.04 22.18
C THR A 587 -7.94 -15.72 20.70
N MET A 588 -8.87 -16.16 19.84
CA MET A 588 -8.81 -15.88 18.41
C MET A 588 -10.19 -15.59 17.81
N LEU A 589 -10.18 -14.81 16.74
CA LEU A 589 -11.30 -14.57 15.84
C LEU A 589 -11.02 -15.26 14.50
N HIS A 590 -11.98 -16.02 14.00
CA HIS A 590 -11.96 -16.64 12.68
C HIS A 590 -13.03 -16.02 11.79
N VAL A 591 -12.65 -15.71 10.55
CA VAL A 591 -13.53 -15.17 9.52
C VAL A 591 -13.39 -16.06 8.28
N TRP A 592 -14.46 -16.78 7.94
CA TRP A 592 -14.48 -17.68 6.78
C TRP A 592 -15.38 -17.13 5.68
N SER A 593 -14.95 -17.33 4.44
CA SER A 593 -15.80 -17.09 3.28
C SER A 593 -16.87 -18.18 3.19
N PRO A 594 -18.02 -17.88 2.55
CA PRO A 594 -19.01 -18.88 2.16
C PRO A 594 -18.44 -20.20 1.65
N GLU A 595 -17.51 -20.16 0.68
CA GLU A 595 -16.92 -21.35 0.05
C GLU A 595 -15.99 -22.15 0.99
N GLY A 596 -15.65 -21.60 2.15
CA GLY A 596 -14.90 -22.27 3.20
C GLY A 596 -15.77 -23.15 4.10
N CYS A 597 -17.03 -22.75 4.34
CA CYS A 597 -17.95 -23.43 5.27
C CYS A 597 -19.11 -24.16 4.57
N ASP A 598 -19.39 -23.81 3.32
CA ASP A 598 -20.42 -24.41 2.48
C ASP A 598 -19.78 -24.86 1.15
N ARG A 599 -19.74 -26.18 0.93
CA ARG A 599 -19.11 -26.76 -0.28
C ARG A 599 -19.92 -26.52 -1.53
N ARG A 600 -21.19 -26.14 -1.41
CA ARG A 600 -22.07 -25.77 -2.53
C ARG A 600 -22.00 -24.29 -2.85
N ALA A 601 -21.57 -23.44 -1.91
CA ALA A 601 -21.37 -22.02 -2.18
C ALA A 601 -20.33 -21.81 -3.30
N ARG A 602 -20.62 -20.85 -4.18
CA ARG A 602 -19.74 -20.40 -5.25
C ARG A 602 -19.71 -18.89 -5.25
N LEU A 603 -18.57 -18.30 -4.88
CA LEU A 603 -18.39 -16.86 -4.93
C LEU A 603 -17.89 -16.44 -6.30
N THR A 604 -18.34 -15.27 -6.76
CA THR A 604 -17.79 -14.63 -7.94
C THR A 604 -16.33 -14.25 -7.69
N ILE A 605 -15.54 -14.06 -8.77
CA ILE A 605 -14.16 -13.57 -8.65
C ILE A 605 -14.13 -12.22 -7.90
N VAL A 606 -15.13 -11.37 -8.15
CA VAL A 606 -15.28 -10.06 -7.48
C VAL A 606 -15.50 -10.24 -5.98
N ASP A 607 -16.39 -11.13 -5.56
CA ASP A 607 -16.65 -11.35 -4.13
C ASP A 607 -15.48 -12.03 -3.41
N ARG A 608 -14.72 -12.89 -4.09
CA ARG A 608 -13.47 -13.45 -3.54
C ARG A 608 -12.43 -12.35 -3.30
N LYS A 609 -12.19 -11.50 -4.31
CA LYS A 609 -11.27 -10.35 -4.18
C LYS A 609 -11.77 -9.37 -3.10
N ARG A 610 -13.07 -9.11 -3.02
CA ARG A 610 -13.69 -8.27 -1.98
C ARG A 610 -13.53 -8.87 -0.58
N PHE A 611 -13.81 -10.17 -0.40
CA PHE A 611 -13.61 -10.87 0.87
C PHE A 611 -12.19 -10.66 1.40
N GLU A 612 -11.19 -10.93 0.58
CA GLU A 612 -9.79 -10.76 0.96
C GLU A 612 -9.42 -9.31 1.27
N ALA A 613 -9.82 -8.38 0.41
CA ALA A 613 -9.51 -6.97 0.55
C ALA A 613 -10.08 -6.40 1.85
N VAL A 614 -11.32 -6.73 2.21
CA VAL A 614 -11.97 -6.20 3.42
C VAL A 614 -11.43 -6.90 4.68
N VAL A 615 -11.39 -8.23 4.70
CA VAL A 615 -11.04 -8.97 5.92
C VAL A 615 -9.57 -8.76 6.29
N SER A 616 -8.66 -8.65 5.30
CA SER A 616 -7.24 -8.38 5.57
C SER A 616 -6.95 -7.02 6.22
N GLN A 617 -7.88 -6.05 6.11
CA GLN A 617 -7.78 -4.73 6.77
C GLN A 617 -8.21 -4.77 8.24
N LEU A 618 -8.88 -5.84 8.68
CA LEU A 618 -9.36 -5.96 10.05
C LEU A 618 -8.18 -6.00 11.03
N SER A 619 -8.16 -5.04 11.94
CA SER A 619 -7.08 -4.86 12.94
C SER A 619 -7.61 -4.38 14.29
N VAL A 620 -8.74 -3.67 14.30
CA VAL A 620 -9.36 -3.14 15.52
C VAL A 620 -10.86 -3.37 15.49
N ILE A 621 -11.43 -3.85 16.60
CA ILE A 621 -12.87 -3.94 16.81
C ILE A 621 -13.26 -3.01 17.95
N ARG A 622 -14.15 -2.05 17.67
CA ARG A 622 -14.81 -1.23 18.70
C ARG A 622 -16.07 -1.96 19.17
N ALA A 623 -15.98 -2.63 20.32
CA ALA A 623 -16.97 -3.59 20.81
C ALA A 623 -17.86 -3.06 21.95
N GLY A 624 -18.15 -1.75 21.96
CA GLY A 624 -19.04 -1.12 22.94
C GLY A 624 -18.53 -1.32 24.37
N ARG A 625 -19.32 -1.98 25.23
CA ARG A 625 -18.95 -2.27 26.62
C ARG A 625 -17.70 -3.17 26.77
N LEU A 626 -17.33 -3.91 25.73
CA LEU A 626 -16.11 -4.73 25.72
C LEU A 626 -14.85 -3.90 25.37
N GLY A 627 -15.00 -2.60 25.11
CA GLY A 627 -13.91 -1.70 24.79
C GLY A 627 -13.40 -1.83 23.35
N VAL A 628 -12.10 -1.57 23.18
CA VAL A 628 -11.41 -1.61 21.88
C VAL A 628 -10.49 -2.82 21.88
N ILE A 629 -10.75 -3.76 20.98
CA ILE A 629 -10.03 -5.03 20.88
C ILE A 629 -9.08 -4.96 19.69
N GLN A 630 -7.79 -5.17 19.96
CA GLN A 630 -6.77 -5.27 18.93
C GLN A 630 -6.73 -6.69 18.36
N LEU A 631 -6.40 -6.81 17.08
CA LEU A 631 -6.34 -8.07 16.37
C LEU A 631 -5.01 -8.19 15.62
N GLU A 632 -4.29 -9.27 15.85
CA GLU A 632 -3.07 -9.62 15.13
C GLU A 632 -3.34 -10.76 14.18
N PRO A 633 -3.03 -10.64 12.88
CA PRO A 633 -3.47 -11.65 11.93
C PRO A 633 -2.55 -12.87 12.08
N ARG A 634 -3.12 -14.05 11.92
CA ARG A 634 -2.38 -15.31 11.94
C ARG A 634 -2.82 -16.15 10.76
N ASN A 635 -1.92 -16.99 10.27
CA ASN A 635 -2.32 -17.96 9.26
C ASN A 635 -3.48 -18.82 9.81
N GLN A 636 -4.28 -19.38 8.91
CA GLN A 636 -5.45 -20.19 9.23
C GLN A 636 -5.07 -21.24 10.29
N GLU A 637 -5.82 -21.26 11.39
CA GLU A 637 -5.54 -22.22 12.45
C GLU A 637 -5.80 -23.64 11.93
N ALA A 638 -4.77 -24.49 12.01
CA ALA A 638 -4.82 -25.84 11.48
C ALA A 638 -5.95 -26.68 12.12
N THR A 639 -6.30 -26.38 13.37
CA THR A 639 -7.29 -27.10 14.17
C THR A 639 -8.63 -27.24 13.45
N TYR A 640 -9.29 -26.11 13.13
CA TYR A 640 -10.62 -26.14 12.50
C TYR A 640 -10.58 -26.47 11.01
N CYS A 641 -9.42 -26.42 10.37
CA CYS A 641 -9.29 -26.59 8.93
C CYS A 641 -8.56 -27.89 8.56
N SER A 642 -8.41 -28.77 9.55
CA SER A 642 -7.88 -30.13 9.43
C SER A 642 -8.89 -31.05 8.72
N SER A 643 -8.43 -32.25 8.37
CA SER A 643 -9.28 -33.33 7.87
C SER A 643 -9.45 -34.37 8.97
N GLY A 644 -10.68 -34.71 9.31
CA GLY A 644 -10.99 -35.66 10.39
C GLY A 644 -12.30 -36.40 10.16
N THR A 645 -12.44 -37.59 10.74
CA THR A 645 -13.67 -38.40 10.69
C THR A 645 -14.63 -38.05 11.81
N SER A 646 -14.14 -37.54 12.94
CA SER A 646 -14.95 -37.25 14.13
C SER A 646 -14.82 -35.78 14.52
N TRP A 647 -15.95 -35.14 14.82
CA TRP A 647 -16.04 -33.71 15.09
C TRP A 647 -16.97 -33.46 16.28
N VAL A 648 -16.55 -32.66 17.25
CA VAL A 648 -17.36 -32.30 18.43
C VAL A 648 -17.64 -30.81 18.43
N SER A 649 -18.85 -30.42 18.80
CA SER A 649 -19.24 -29.01 18.87
C SER A 649 -18.46 -28.30 19.99
N GLU A 650 -17.69 -27.27 19.63
CA GLU A 650 -17.06 -26.37 20.60
C GLU A 650 -18.05 -25.31 21.10
N THR A 651 -19.06 -25.00 20.28
CA THR A 651 -20.14 -24.09 20.62
C THR A 651 -21.46 -24.78 20.33
N CYS A 652 -22.44 -24.65 21.23
CA CYS A 652 -23.71 -25.33 21.12
C CYS A 652 -24.34 -25.12 19.75
N PHE A 653 -24.81 -26.21 19.15
CA PHE A 653 -25.60 -26.19 17.93
C PHE A 653 -26.99 -25.63 18.23
N VAL A 654 -27.46 -24.69 17.41
CA VAL A 654 -28.83 -24.16 17.46
C VAL A 654 -29.55 -24.59 16.19
N PRO A 655 -30.65 -25.36 16.29
CA PRO A 655 -31.32 -25.91 15.13
C PRO A 655 -31.91 -24.81 14.24
N THR A 656 -31.90 -25.06 12.94
CA THR A 656 -32.52 -24.21 11.91
C THR A 656 -34.04 -24.30 11.92
N ARG A 657 -34.59 -25.39 12.48
CA ARG A 657 -36.02 -25.63 12.64
C ARG A 657 -36.35 -25.89 14.10
N ILE A 658 -37.39 -25.24 14.61
CA ILE A 658 -37.85 -25.42 15.99
C ILE A 658 -38.55 -26.79 16.09
N PRO A 659 -38.12 -27.70 16.98
CA PRO A 659 -38.81 -28.96 17.24
C PRO A 659 -40.23 -28.68 17.74
N LYS A 660 -41.24 -29.43 17.27
CA LYS A 660 -42.60 -29.29 17.80
C LYS A 660 -42.66 -29.99 19.17
N LYS A 661 -43.51 -29.51 20.07
CA LYS A 661 -43.67 -30.02 21.46
C LYS A 661 -43.95 -31.54 21.61
N LYS A 662 -44.24 -32.26 20.52
CA LYS A 662 -44.50 -33.72 20.51
C LYS A 662 -43.37 -34.54 19.90
N ASP A 663 -42.30 -33.90 19.41
CA ASP A 663 -41.18 -34.59 18.76
C ASP A 663 -40.16 -35.06 19.81
N ASN A 664 -39.54 -36.22 19.58
CA ASN A 664 -38.31 -36.57 20.29
C ASN A 664 -37.24 -35.51 19.96
N VAL A 665 -36.89 -34.68 20.95
CA VAL A 665 -35.99 -33.53 20.77
C VAL A 665 -34.61 -33.96 20.28
N GLU A 666 -34.09 -35.10 20.75
CA GLU A 666 -32.80 -35.64 20.30
C GLU A 666 -32.84 -36.01 18.82
N GLU A 667 -33.85 -36.77 18.40
CA GLU A 667 -33.98 -37.17 16.99
C GLU A 667 -34.25 -35.95 16.08
N ALA A 668 -35.03 -34.98 16.56
CA ALA A 668 -35.29 -33.74 15.82
C ALA A 668 -34.00 -32.91 15.61
N LEU A 669 -33.12 -32.84 16.62
CA LEU A 669 -31.80 -32.20 16.50
C LEU A 669 -30.91 -32.98 15.53
N ALA A 670 -30.84 -34.31 15.66
CA ALA A 670 -30.04 -35.17 14.81
C ALA A 670 -30.45 -35.06 13.33
N ASP A 671 -31.75 -35.05 13.05
CA ASP A 671 -32.29 -34.86 11.71
C ASP A 671 -32.00 -33.48 11.13
N ASP A 672 -32.05 -32.42 11.95
CA ASP A 672 -31.69 -31.09 11.48
C ASP A 672 -30.20 -30.99 11.13
N LEU A 673 -29.32 -31.61 11.92
CA LEU A 673 -27.88 -31.70 11.62
C LEU A 673 -27.59 -32.48 10.34
N ARG A 674 -28.24 -33.64 10.13
CA ARG A 674 -28.11 -34.42 8.89
C ARG A 674 -28.54 -33.61 7.68
N ARG A 675 -29.66 -32.87 7.79
CA ARG A 675 -30.14 -31.96 6.73
C ARG A 675 -29.15 -30.82 6.48
N GLU A 676 -28.62 -30.21 7.53
CA GLU A 676 -27.68 -29.10 7.42
C GLU A 676 -26.34 -29.54 6.81
N CYS A 677 -25.83 -30.73 7.18
CA CYS A 677 -24.70 -31.36 6.51
C CYS A 677 -24.97 -31.57 5.02
N PHE A 678 -26.11 -32.16 4.67
CA PHE A 678 -26.48 -32.37 3.27
C PHE A 678 -26.56 -31.05 2.49
N ARG A 679 -27.20 -30.01 3.06
CA ARG A 679 -27.30 -28.66 2.44
C ARG A 679 -25.93 -28.08 2.11
N ARG A 680 -24.95 -28.26 2.99
CA ARG A 680 -23.57 -27.73 2.84
C ARG A 680 -22.66 -28.63 2.03
N GLY A 681 -23.20 -29.71 1.44
CA GLY A 681 -22.44 -30.69 0.66
C GLY A 681 -21.50 -31.55 1.49
N LEU A 682 -21.74 -31.69 2.80
CA LEU A 682 -21.06 -32.64 3.67
C LEU A 682 -21.61 -34.06 3.47
N PRO A 683 -20.81 -35.12 3.70
CA PRO A 683 -21.32 -36.48 3.78
C PRO A 683 -22.36 -36.61 4.91
N ARG A 684 -23.21 -37.63 4.85
CA ARG A 684 -24.15 -37.92 5.95
C ARG A 684 -23.37 -38.40 7.19
N PRO A 685 -23.47 -37.72 8.35
CA PRO A 685 -22.84 -38.17 9.58
C PRO A 685 -23.74 -39.13 10.36
N GLU A 686 -23.13 -39.93 11.21
CA GLU A 686 -23.72 -40.42 12.45
C GLU A 686 -23.68 -39.29 13.48
N VAL A 687 -24.77 -39.11 14.23
CA VAL A 687 -24.95 -37.95 15.12
C VAL A 687 -25.22 -38.46 16.53
N THR A 688 -24.43 -37.97 17.48
CA THR A 688 -24.61 -38.19 18.91
C THR A 688 -24.90 -36.85 19.58
N ILE A 689 -25.96 -36.79 20.38
CA ILE A 689 -26.30 -35.61 21.18
C ILE A 689 -25.75 -35.84 22.58
N ASP A 690 -24.72 -35.09 22.97
CA ASP A 690 -24.06 -35.25 24.27
C ASP A 690 -24.85 -34.53 25.37
N ARG A 691 -25.42 -33.37 25.04
CA ARG A 691 -26.18 -32.55 25.99
C ARG A 691 -27.23 -31.70 25.29
N ILE A 692 -28.42 -31.62 25.88
CA ILE A 692 -29.47 -30.67 25.48
C ILE A 692 -29.53 -29.52 26.48
N LEU A 693 -29.67 -28.31 25.97
CA LEU A 693 -29.75 -27.07 26.71
C LEU A 693 -31.04 -26.33 26.32
N GLU A 694 -31.89 -26.07 27.32
CA GLU A 694 -33.08 -25.25 27.17
C GLU A 694 -32.74 -23.77 27.35
N GLY A 695 -33.04 -22.99 26.32
CA GLY A 695 -32.89 -21.54 26.30
C GLY A 695 -34.18 -20.80 26.68
N PRO A 696 -34.10 -19.47 26.86
CA PRO A 696 -35.24 -18.63 27.19
C PRO A 696 -36.37 -18.78 26.15
N ARG A 697 -37.62 -18.86 26.61
CA ARG A 697 -38.84 -19.01 25.77
C ARG A 697 -38.92 -20.35 25.00
N GLY A 698 -38.30 -21.41 25.50
CA GLY A 698 -38.38 -22.75 24.92
C GLY A 698 -37.51 -22.95 23.68
N GLY A 699 -36.44 -22.17 23.53
CA GLY A 699 -35.41 -22.44 22.52
C GLY A 699 -34.60 -23.67 22.91
N ILE A 700 -34.16 -24.46 21.94
CA ILE A 700 -33.36 -25.68 22.19
C ILE A 700 -31.99 -25.49 21.53
N SER A 701 -30.94 -25.89 22.24
CA SER A 701 -29.57 -26.00 21.71
C SER A 701 -28.92 -27.25 22.27
N GLY A 702 -27.81 -27.71 21.69
CA GLY A 702 -27.13 -28.89 22.22
C GLY A 702 -25.66 -28.97 21.87
N ASP A 703 -24.94 -29.72 22.69
CA ASP A 703 -23.59 -30.17 22.42
C ASP A 703 -23.67 -31.50 21.67
N VAL A 704 -22.92 -31.61 20.59
CA VAL A 704 -23.13 -32.60 19.53
C VAL A 704 -21.81 -33.14 19.04
N ARG A 705 -21.78 -34.44 18.77
CA ARG A 705 -20.72 -35.10 18.03
C ARG A 705 -21.22 -35.60 16.68
N LEU A 706 -20.38 -35.44 15.66
CA LEU A 706 -20.58 -35.89 14.29
C LEU A 706 -19.46 -36.86 13.91
N ASP A 707 -19.84 -38.07 13.51
CA ASP A 707 -18.92 -39.08 12.99
C ASP A 707 -19.22 -39.35 11.51
N PHE A 708 -18.19 -39.22 10.67
CA PHE A 708 -18.25 -39.42 9.23
C PHE A 708 -17.50 -40.68 8.86
N THR A 709 -18.04 -41.43 7.90
CA THR A 709 -17.41 -42.66 7.37
C THR A 709 -16.11 -42.42 6.59
N ARG A 710 -15.78 -41.16 6.30
CA ARG A 710 -14.56 -40.75 5.61
C ARG A 710 -14.06 -39.42 6.18
N PRO A 711 -12.74 -39.13 6.10
CA PRO A 711 -12.21 -37.84 6.53
C PRO A 711 -12.89 -36.67 5.82
N VAL A 712 -13.38 -35.73 6.60
CA VAL A 712 -14.01 -34.50 6.14
C VAL A 712 -13.11 -33.33 6.49
N GLN A 713 -12.83 -32.47 5.52
CA GLN A 713 -12.08 -31.24 5.75
C GLN A 713 -12.95 -30.17 6.44
N GLY A 714 -12.50 -29.59 7.54
CA GLY A 714 -13.14 -28.44 8.17
C GLY A 714 -12.86 -27.12 7.42
N PRO A 715 -13.43 -25.98 7.86
CA PRO A 715 -14.26 -25.81 9.06
C PRO A 715 -15.69 -26.33 8.90
N ILE A 716 -16.25 -26.83 10.00
CA ILE A 716 -17.65 -27.24 10.12
C ILE A 716 -18.33 -26.30 11.14
N ILE A 717 -19.29 -25.50 10.67
CA ILE A 717 -20.05 -24.58 11.52
C ILE A 717 -21.53 -24.62 11.15
N LEU A 718 -22.38 -25.32 11.90
CA LEU A 718 -23.74 -25.65 11.48
C LEU A 718 -24.81 -24.89 12.29
N GLY A 719 -26.02 -24.80 11.74
CA GLY A 719 -27.19 -24.31 12.48
C GLY A 719 -27.49 -22.82 12.29
N ARG A 720 -28.56 -22.36 12.95
CA ARG A 720 -29.16 -21.03 12.77
C ARG A 720 -28.20 -19.89 13.11
N GLY A 721 -27.35 -20.09 14.12
CA GLY A 721 -26.38 -19.09 14.58
C GLY A 721 -24.98 -19.22 13.96
N SER A 722 -24.82 -19.98 12.88
CA SER A 722 -23.51 -20.25 12.26
C SER A 722 -22.77 -18.98 11.80
N HIS A 723 -23.47 -17.90 11.48
CA HIS A 723 -22.83 -16.60 11.15
C HIS A 723 -22.42 -15.75 12.36
N LEU A 724 -22.70 -16.24 13.58
CA LEU A 724 -22.39 -15.60 14.86
C LEU A 724 -21.67 -16.60 15.80
N GLY A 725 -20.99 -17.59 15.24
CA GLY A 725 -20.11 -18.49 15.98
C GLY A 725 -20.79 -19.53 16.85
N GLN A 726 -22.07 -19.84 16.58
CA GLN A 726 -22.76 -20.99 17.18
C GLN A 726 -22.64 -22.21 16.25
N GLY A 727 -22.71 -23.41 16.83
CA GLY A 727 -22.55 -24.68 16.12
C GLY A 727 -21.20 -24.86 15.42
N LEU A 728 -20.13 -24.22 15.89
CA LEU A 728 -18.75 -24.52 15.49
C LEU A 728 -18.33 -25.90 16.01
N PHE A 729 -17.68 -26.70 15.16
CA PHE A 729 -17.12 -28.00 15.51
C PHE A 729 -15.59 -28.00 15.40
N ALA A 730 -14.94 -28.71 16.32
CA ALA A 730 -13.51 -29.01 16.32
C ALA A 730 -13.27 -30.51 16.05
N PRO A 731 -12.13 -30.89 15.46
CA PRO A 731 -11.79 -32.31 15.29
C PRO A 731 -11.67 -32.98 16.66
N PHE A 732 -12.20 -34.20 16.77
CA PHE A 732 -12.08 -35.02 17.97
C PHE A 732 -10.84 -35.91 17.85
N ASP A 733 -9.74 -35.46 18.45
CA ASP A 733 -8.56 -36.30 18.66
C ASP A 733 -8.85 -37.14 19.92
N GLY A 734 -9.09 -38.45 19.77
CA GLY A 734 -9.52 -39.36 20.85
C GLY A 734 -8.50 -39.61 21.97
N VAL A 735 -7.76 -38.59 22.39
CA VAL A 735 -6.79 -38.62 23.48
C VAL A 735 -7.23 -37.59 24.52
N ASN A 736 -7.93 -38.07 25.55
CA ASN A 736 -8.04 -37.36 26.83
C ASN A 736 -6.69 -37.35 27.55
#